data_AF-A0A3C1UNH8-F1
#
_entry.id   AF-A0A3C1UNH8-F1
#
_cell.length_a   1.000
_cell.length_b   1.000
_cell.length_c   1.000
_cell.angle_alpha   90.00
_cell.angle_beta   90.00
_cell.angle_gamma   90.00
#
_symmetry.space_group_name_H-M   'P 1'
#
loop_
_entity.id
_entity.type
_entity.pdbx_description
1 polymer ?
#
loop_
_entity_poly.entity_id
_entity_poly.type
_entity_poly.pdbx_seq_one_letter_code
_entity_poly.pdbx_strand_id
1 'polypeptide(L)'
;MPRGRKATKTKKAVLNTKYDANNIVLDKTYGAWADLRRELSDSKSDLAERTELLEQFSACEDSQRAFLILDDYFERLSLSRRDFVGPDWWARMLDTTGKERLEETAFLFFRAKRPLPTELMTHANFDRLAQVEEAEKDHELITHLEKWILPPKVDHLDAPRASVRALFELVPVVEGSSVVRVQMRLTLSRPRSGERFRTLGEIKDLTTRSSHERELFSSEDWEFIEWVNEIYLEEDNAQESMILKGADLLRWLAKWGREGRMELDGNRGVLSFAGQVADIRPSIEKGGADLGLLPTLRLADGRELEFNEATYVVGDPMLTIVENEFYLVRHAPHQMLLERWGQQVVIPVSKLSHRLLTHLRKTSDSDDDSIWDELCVAHKASPQFVFELENDTVRLRLKAVSEMDQSTWQWNGHEWQKETADGAQDTKAELLDDARVDSSTQWLRRLDWFTPEPGLWIGDATENFLIGLSEVWPDRPTEAGYLGNAAFQRLFLNSKRLRPKLVMHGSGIDWLSVSAEWEQEGMKLTEADLQQLQAATGRFVKLPDGGWVELDTDAVQNAQETMAELGVEGLANDPQKVALLHASQLDETAIDQFGNNARVRTLKQKIADFKGVPDLELPETVDADLRPYQKEGFNFLCHLTQM
;
A
#
# COMPACT_ATOMS: atom_id res chain seq x y z
N MET A 1 -0.22 17.39 2.53
CA MET A 1 1.19 17.80 2.65
C MET A 1 1.82 17.10 3.86
N PRO A 2 3.12 16.75 3.88
CA PRO A 2 4.00 16.28 2.80
C PRO A 2 4.54 14.85 3.05
N ARG A 3 5.19 14.32 2.01
CA ARG A 3 5.63 12.94 1.77
C ARG A 3 6.85 12.54 2.59
N GLY A 4 6.81 11.37 3.25
CA GLY A 4 7.98 10.66 3.76
C GLY A 4 8.45 9.59 2.77
N ARG A 5 9.64 9.79 2.19
CA ARG A 5 10.32 8.85 1.28
C ARG A 5 10.47 7.46 1.92
N LYS A 6 9.97 6.41 1.23
CA LYS A 6 10.34 5.01 1.50
C LYS A 6 11.78 4.80 1.03
N ALA A 7 12.69 4.53 1.97
CA ALA A 7 14.01 3.98 1.68
C ALA A 7 13.92 2.45 1.73
N THR A 8 13.92 1.84 0.56
CA THR A 8 14.13 0.40 0.34
C THR A 8 15.54 0.01 0.78
N LYS A 9 15.67 -0.69 1.92
CA LYS A 9 16.91 -1.37 2.28
C LYS A 9 16.97 -2.72 1.56
N THR A 10 17.74 -2.75 0.48
CA THR A 10 18.22 -3.95 -0.20
C THR A 10 19.00 -4.82 0.78
N LYS A 11 18.52 -6.06 1.01
CA LYS A 11 19.29 -7.10 1.72
C LYS A 11 20.46 -7.51 0.82
N LYS A 12 21.67 -7.01 1.12
CA LYS A 12 22.91 -7.67 0.69
C LYS A 12 23.29 -8.69 1.76
N ALA A 13 23.43 -9.94 1.34
CA ALA A 13 24.08 -10.97 2.14
C ALA A 13 25.52 -10.51 2.42
N VAL A 14 25.82 -10.20 3.68
CA VAL A 14 27.17 -9.88 4.12
C VAL A 14 27.74 -11.15 4.73
N LEU A 15 28.84 -11.59 4.12
CA LEU A 15 29.68 -12.68 4.61
C LEU A 15 30.09 -12.39 6.06
N ASN A 16 29.78 -13.33 6.94
CA ASN A 16 30.21 -13.36 8.35
C ASN A 16 31.72 -13.17 8.43
N THR A 17 32.17 -11.97 8.74
CA THR A 17 33.54 -11.72 9.16
C THR A 17 33.52 -11.42 10.64
N LYS A 18 34.47 -12.03 11.37
CA LYS A 18 34.72 -11.90 12.81
C LYS A 18 34.62 -10.49 13.40
N TYR A 19 34.69 -9.45 12.56
CA TYR A 19 34.60 -8.04 12.95
C TYR A 19 33.17 -7.56 13.27
N ASP A 20 32.12 -8.14 12.67
CA ASP A 20 30.74 -7.67 12.90
C ASP A 20 30.14 -8.16 14.22
N ALA A 21 30.50 -9.36 14.69
CA ALA A 21 30.09 -9.85 16.01
C ALA A 21 30.67 -8.96 17.13
N ASN A 22 31.94 -8.56 16.99
CA ASN A 22 32.58 -7.65 17.93
C ASN A 22 31.89 -6.27 17.91
N ASN A 23 31.55 -5.73 16.73
CA ASN A 23 30.89 -4.42 16.64
C ASN A 23 29.44 -4.42 17.13
N ILE A 24 28.65 -5.48 16.93
CA ILE A 24 27.25 -5.53 17.42
C ILE A 24 27.20 -5.66 18.95
N VAL A 25 28.12 -6.42 19.53
CA VAL A 25 28.28 -6.52 20.99
C VAL A 25 28.81 -5.20 21.53
N LEU A 26 29.79 -4.58 20.87
CA LEU A 26 30.31 -3.25 21.23
C LEU A 26 29.24 -2.16 21.13
N ASP A 27 28.36 -2.14 20.12
CA ASP A 27 27.36 -1.07 19.94
C ASP A 27 26.21 -1.18 20.96
N LYS A 28 25.80 -2.41 21.31
CA LYS A 28 24.83 -2.65 22.40
C LYS A 28 25.42 -2.45 23.79
N THR A 29 26.72 -2.67 23.96
CA THR A 29 27.40 -2.42 25.24
C THR A 29 27.79 -0.96 25.39
N TYR A 30 28.50 -0.33 24.45
CA TYR A 30 28.98 1.05 24.56
C TYR A 30 27.88 2.11 24.70
N GLY A 31 26.70 1.92 24.10
CA GLY A 31 25.58 2.85 24.25
C GLY A 31 25.07 2.98 25.70
N ALA A 32 24.99 1.86 26.43
CA ALA A 32 24.60 1.84 27.84
C ALA A 32 25.75 2.24 28.80
N TRP A 33 27.00 2.20 28.33
CA TRP A 33 28.18 2.55 29.13
C TRP A 33 28.47 4.05 29.17
N ALA A 34 27.92 4.85 28.25
CA ALA A 34 28.11 6.30 28.26
C ALA A 34 27.39 6.98 29.44
N ASP A 35 26.19 6.50 29.79
CA ASP A 35 25.41 7.04 30.90
C ASP A 35 25.88 6.50 32.26
N LEU A 36 26.38 5.25 32.31
CA LEU A 36 26.80 4.60 33.56
C LEU A 36 28.25 4.92 33.97
N ARG A 37 29.13 5.27 33.02
CA ARG A 37 30.46 5.84 33.29
C ARG A 37 30.39 7.24 33.91
N ARG A 38 29.22 7.87 33.85
CA ARG A 38 28.90 9.14 34.51
C ARG A 38 28.44 8.95 35.96
N GLU A 39 27.97 7.76 36.32
CA GLU A 39 27.52 7.39 37.67
C GLU A 39 28.61 6.69 38.50
N LEU A 40 29.57 6.00 37.88
CA LEU A 40 30.75 5.40 38.53
C LEU A 40 32.03 6.20 38.27
N SER A 41 32.16 7.36 38.91
CA SER A 41 33.46 8.01 39.10
C SER A 41 34.21 7.36 40.26
N ASP A 42 34.56 6.09 40.12
CA ASP A 42 35.26 5.35 41.18
C ASP A 42 36.65 5.93 41.39
N SER A 43 37.05 6.08 42.66
CA SER A 43 38.40 6.53 42.99
C SER A 43 39.42 5.44 42.66
N LYS A 44 40.68 5.82 42.40
CA LYS A 44 41.75 4.83 42.11
C LYS A 44 41.96 3.83 43.26
N SER A 45 41.63 4.20 44.49
CA SER A 45 41.67 3.31 45.66
C SER A 45 40.56 2.26 45.62
N ASP A 46 39.33 2.64 45.26
CA ASP A 46 38.19 1.69 45.24
C ASP A 46 38.35 0.64 44.13
N LEU A 47 38.98 1.02 43.02
CA LEU A 47 39.37 0.09 41.97
C LEU A 47 40.46 -0.89 42.43
N ALA A 48 41.47 -0.40 43.17
CA ALA A 48 42.55 -1.25 43.67
C ALA A 48 42.03 -2.28 44.68
N GLU A 49 41.17 -1.88 45.62
CA GLU A 49 40.58 -2.78 46.62
C GLU A 49 39.70 -3.86 45.99
N ARG A 50 38.87 -3.50 45.01
CA ARG A 50 38.05 -4.48 44.26
C ARG A 50 38.91 -5.44 43.42
N THR A 51 39.98 -4.95 42.83
CA THR A 51 40.92 -5.80 42.06
C THR A 51 41.60 -6.80 42.97
N GLU A 52 42.02 -6.39 44.18
CA GLU A 52 42.62 -7.29 45.17
C GLU A 52 41.64 -8.39 45.62
N LEU A 53 40.37 -8.05 45.85
CA LEU A 53 39.33 -9.04 46.17
C LEU A 53 39.12 -10.06 45.05
N LEU A 54 39.12 -9.62 43.78
CA LEU A 54 39.03 -10.52 42.62
C LEU A 54 40.26 -11.42 42.48
N GLU A 55 41.46 -10.89 42.73
CA GLU A 55 42.69 -11.70 42.73
C GLU A 55 42.63 -12.79 43.82
N GLN A 56 42.22 -12.42 45.03
CA GLN A 56 42.02 -13.37 46.13
C GLN A 56 40.93 -14.40 45.80
N PHE A 57 39.82 -14.00 45.19
CA PHE A 57 38.74 -14.89 44.75
C PHE A 57 39.21 -15.88 43.69
N SER A 58 40.01 -15.41 42.72
CA SER A 58 40.51 -16.22 41.63
C SER A 58 41.41 -17.36 42.12
N ALA A 59 42.23 -17.13 43.15
CA ALA A 59 43.19 -18.09 43.70
C ALA A 59 42.67 -18.94 44.86
N CYS A 60 41.44 -18.69 45.35
CA CYS A 60 40.90 -19.37 46.52
C CYS A 60 40.41 -20.79 46.21
N GLU A 61 40.99 -21.82 46.80
CA GLU A 61 40.55 -23.22 46.61
C GLU A 61 39.36 -23.61 47.51
N ASP A 62 39.15 -22.90 48.62
CA ASP A 62 38.07 -23.16 49.58
C ASP A 62 36.76 -22.51 49.11
N SER A 63 35.70 -23.33 48.94
CA SER A 63 34.41 -22.89 48.42
C SER A 63 33.67 -21.93 49.34
N GLN A 64 33.74 -22.10 50.67
CA GLN A 64 33.08 -21.22 51.62
C GLN A 64 33.79 -19.88 51.71
N ARG A 65 35.13 -19.90 51.67
CA ARG A 65 35.92 -18.67 51.67
C ARG A 65 35.78 -17.89 50.35
N ALA A 66 35.80 -18.58 49.22
CA ALA A 66 35.59 -17.96 47.90
C ALA A 66 34.20 -17.30 47.82
N PHE A 67 33.19 -17.93 48.41
CA PHE A 67 31.83 -17.39 48.49
C PHE A 67 31.77 -16.06 49.25
N LEU A 68 32.44 -15.96 50.39
CA LEU A 68 32.48 -14.72 51.18
C LEU A 68 33.24 -13.59 50.46
N ILE A 69 34.36 -13.92 49.81
CA ILE A 69 35.16 -12.93 49.07
C ILE A 69 34.37 -12.38 47.88
N LEU A 70 33.61 -13.22 47.16
CA LEU A 70 32.76 -12.78 46.07
C LEU A 70 31.57 -11.93 46.56
N ASP A 71 31.02 -12.25 47.74
CA ASP A 71 29.96 -11.44 48.35
C ASP A 71 30.47 -10.05 48.75
N ASP A 72 31.66 -9.97 49.36
CA ASP A 72 32.32 -8.70 49.70
C ASP A 72 32.60 -7.88 48.42
N TYR A 73 33.03 -8.53 47.34
CA TYR A 73 33.17 -7.88 46.03
C TYR A 73 31.84 -7.31 45.50
N PHE A 74 30.73 -8.06 45.62
CA PHE A 74 29.42 -7.56 45.21
C PHE A 74 28.92 -6.42 46.11
N GLU A 75 29.12 -6.50 47.42
CA GLU A 75 28.75 -5.42 48.36
C GLU A 75 29.48 -4.12 48.03
N ARG A 76 30.76 -4.19 47.63
CA ARG A 76 31.55 -3.04 47.15
C ARG A 76 30.99 -2.42 45.87
N LEU A 77 30.22 -3.18 45.09
CA LEU A 77 29.48 -2.72 43.90
C LEU A 77 28.02 -2.36 44.20
N SER A 78 27.59 -2.39 45.47
CA SER A 78 26.18 -2.24 45.89
C SER A 78 25.26 -3.28 45.23
N LEU A 79 25.77 -4.49 44.98
CA LEU A 79 25.05 -5.62 44.43
C LEU A 79 24.97 -6.75 45.47
N SER A 80 23.98 -7.62 45.29
CA SER A 80 23.84 -8.85 46.06
C SER A 80 23.79 -10.06 45.12
N ARG A 81 24.07 -11.25 45.64
CA ARG A 81 23.92 -12.49 44.86
C ARG A 81 22.50 -12.74 44.35
N ARG A 82 21.48 -12.16 45.00
CA ARG A 82 20.06 -12.27 44.57
C ARG A 82 19.80 -11.50 43.28
N ASP A 83 20.68 -10.57 42.92
CA ASP A 83 20.59 -9.78 41.70
C ASP A 83 21.00 -10.57 40.43
N PHE A 84 21.50 -11.79 40.60
CA PHE A 84 21.89 -12.71 39.53
C PHE A 84 21.00 -13.96 39.55
N VAL A 85 20.10 -14.06 38.57
CA VAL A 85 19.11 -15.13 38.45
C VAL A 85 19.55 -16.13 37.37
N GLY A 86 19.62 -17.42 37.71
CA GLY A 86 19.92 -18.50 36.76
C GLY A 86 20.32 -19.80 37.48
N PRO A 87 20.08 -20.97 36.88
CA PRO A 87 20.47 -22.25 37.47
C PRO A 87 22.00 -22.42 37.49
N ASP A 88 22.52 -22.94 38.61
CA ASP A 88 23.87 -23.49 38.76
C ASP A 88 25.07 -22.59 38.39
N TRP A 89 24.92 -21.26 38.39
CA TRP A 89 26.04 -20.35 38.11
C TRP A 89 27.18 -20.48 39.14
N TRP A 90 26.86 -20.71 40.40
CA TRP A 90 27.85 -20.88 41.46
C TRP A 90 28.66 -22.17 41.31
N ALA A 91 28.02 -23.26 40.87
CA ALA A 91 28.70 -24.52 40.62
C ALA A 91 29.77 -24.37 39.51
N ARG A 92 29.43 -23.68 38.42
CA ARG A 92 30.36 -23.40 37.31
C ARG A 92 31.58 -22.57 37.72
N MET A 93 31.40 -21.63 38.66
CA MET A 93 32.52 -20.82 39.19
C MET A 93 33.45 -21.61 40.12
N LEU A 94 32.93 -22.62 40.81
CA LEU A 94 33.74 -23.49 41.67
C LEU A 94 34.57 -24.49 40.87
N ASP A 95 34.09 -24.92 39.71
CA ASP A 95 34.77 -25.87 38.83
C ASP A 95 36.03 -25.30 38.13
N THR A 96 36.23 -23.98 38.20
CA THR A 96 37.36 -23.27 37.56
C THR A 96 38.15 -22.47 38.60
N THR A 97 39.43 -22.17 38.35
CA THR A 97 40.30 -21.32 39.20
C THR A 97 41.11 -20.35 38.35
N GLY A 98 41.66 -19.31 38.98
CA GLY A 98 42.50 -18.31 38.33
C GLY A 98 41.72 -17.46 37.31
N LYS A 99 42.32 -17.24 36.14
CA LYS A 99 41.77 -16.35 35.11
C LYS A 99 40.40 -16.84 34.58
N GLU A 100 40.20 -18.14 34.47
CA GLU A 100 38.94 -18.73 34.00
C GLU A 100 37.78 -18.47 34.97
N ARG A 101 38.06 -18.43 36.28
CA ARG A 101 37.05 -18.07 37.28
C ARG A 101 36.61 -16.62 37.15
N LEU A 102 37.55 -15.70 36.84
CA LEU A 102 37.24 -14.29 36.58
C LEU A 102 36.47 -14.10 35.26
N GLU A 103 36.75 -14.94 34.25
CA GLU A 103 35.97 -15.01 33.00
C GLU A 103 34.51 -15.40 33.27
N GLU A 104 34.27 -16.44 34.09
CA GLU A 104 32.92 -16.85 34.48
C GLU A 104 32.20 -15.77 35.32
N THR A 105 32.92 -15.05 36.18
CA THR A 105 32.36 -13.87 36.89
C THR A 105 31.95 -12.78 35.91
N ALA A 106 32.75 -12.50 34.88
CA ALA A 106 32.36 -11.55 33.84
C ALA A 106 31.11 -12.03 33.07
N PHE A 107 31.01 -13.33 32.75
CA PHE A 107 29.83 -13.92 32.11
C PHE A 107 28.56 -13.80 32.96
N LEU A 108 28.67 -13.87 34.29
CA LEU A 108 27.54 -13.67 35.19
C LEU A 108 26.90 -12.28 35.02
N PHE A 109 27.71 -11.23 34.92
CA PHE A 109 27.22 -9.86 34.68
C PHE A 109 26.53 -9.73 33.31
N PHE A 110 27.10 -10.33 32.27
CA PHE A 110 26.49 -10.32 30.94
C PHE A 110 25.15 -11.07 30.87
N ARG A 111 25.06 -12.27 31.45
CA ARG A 111 23.79 -13.03 31.53
C ARG A 111 22.71 -12.26 32.28
N ALA A 112 23.09 -11.55 33.34
CA ALA A 112 22.18 -10.68 34.09
C ALA A 112 21.88 -9.34 33.39
N LYS A 113 22.39 -9.11 32.16
CA LYS A 113 22.26 -7.86 31.39
C LYS A 113 22.72 -6.62 32.16
N ARG A 114 23.75 -6.77 32.98
CA ARG A 114 24.34 -5.70 33.81
C ARG A 114 25.62 -5.15 33.17
N PRO A 115 25.97 -3.87 33.41
CA PRO A 115 27.24 -3.31 32.97
C PRO A 115 28.39 -4.07 33.64
N LEU A 116 29.45 -4.34 32.87
CA LEU A 116 30.62 -5.05 33.40
C LEU A 116 31.51 -4.06 34.18
N PRO A 117 31.92 -4.38 35.42
CA PRO A 117 32.89 -3.57 36.16
C PRO A 117 34.22 -3.42 35.41
N THR A 118 34.88 -2.28 35.59
CA THR A 118 36.09 -1.93 34.82
C THR A 118 37.26 -2.89 35.01
N GLU A 119 37.38 -3.46 36.20
CA GLU A 119 38.40 -4.43 36.61
C GLU A 119 38.17 -5.83 36.02
N LEU A 120 36.93 -6.16 35.63
CA LEU A 120 36.60 -7.43 34.97
C LEU A 120 36.71 -7.35 33.44
N MET A 121 36.78 -6.14 32.86
CA MET A 121 36.89 -5.96 31.40
C MET A 121 38.13 -6.64 30.80
N THR A 122 39.26 -6.65 31.51
CA THR A 122 40.51 -7.29 31.04
C THR A 122 40.43 -8.81 31.02
N HIS A 123 39.45 -9.37 31.72
CA HIS A 123 39.19 -10.80 31.82
C HIS A 123 37.99 -11.24 30.99
N ALA A 124 37.21 -10.34 30.38
CA ALA A 124 36.05 -10.72 29.58
C ALA A 124 36.45 -11.25 28.18
N ASN A 125 36.07 -12.50 27.88
CA ASN A 125 36.23 -13.09 26.55
C ASN A 125 34.90 -13.05 25.77
N PHE A 126 34.72 -12.00 24.96
CA PHE A 126 33.49 -11.77 24.19
C PHE A 126 33.21 -12.85 23.13
N ASP A 127 34.25 -13.46 22.54
CA ASP A 127 34.08 -14.52 21.53
C ASP A 127 33.48 -15.79 22.14
N ARG A 128 33.94 -16.18 23.33
CA ARG A 128 33.42 -17.34 24.07
C ARG A 128 31.99 -17.09 24.58
N LEU A 129 31.68 -15.86 24.99
CA LEU A 129 30.33 -15.46 25.38
C LEU A 129 29.33 -15.61 24.23
N ALA A 130 29.69 -15.11 23.05
CA ALA A 130 28.85 -15.21 21.86
C ALA A 130 28.55 -16.68 21.51
N GLN A 131 29.56 -17.57 21.61
CA GLN A 131 29.39 -19.00 21.38
C GLN A 131 28.46 -19.67 22.39
N VAL A 132 28.54 -19.29 23.68
CA VAL A 132 27.66 -19.83 24.72
C VAL A 132 26.23 -19.34 24.57
N GLU A 133 26.03 -18.07 24.23
CA GLU A 133 24.69 -17.53 23.95
C GLU A 133 24.06 -18.17 22.71
N GLU A 134 24.86 -18.42 21.67
CA GLU A 134 24.41 -19.13 20.47
C GLU A 134 24.05 -20.59 20.79
N ALA A 135 24.86 -21.30 21.59
CA ALA A 135 24.56 -22.66 22.02
C ALA A 135 23.31 -22.77 22.92
N GLU A 136 23.06 -21.78 23.80
CA GLU A 136 21.84 -21.73 24.62
C GLU A 136 20.59 -21.50 23.76
N LYS A 137 20.67 -20.62 22.76
CA LYS A 137 19.58 -20.42 21.78
C LYS A 137 19.33 -21.66 20.94
N ASP A 138 20.37 -22.34 20.50
CA ASP A 138 20.26 -23.60 19.77
C ASP A 138 19.61 -24.67 20.65
N HIS A 139 19.97 -24.76 21.93
CA HIS A 139 19.36 -25.69 22.87
C HIS A 139 17.87 -25.37 23.12
N GLU A 140 17.51 -24.10 23.26
CA GLU A 140 16.12 -23.66 23.40
C GLU A 140 15.32 -24.03 22.14
N LEU A 141 15.87 -23.77 20.95
CA LEU A 141 15.27 -24.15 19.67
C LEU A 141 15.08 -25.67 19.56
N ILE A 142 16.10 -26.46 19.91
CA ILE A 142 16.02 -27.92 19.93
C ILE A 142 14.95 -28.38 20.91
N THR A 143 14.86 -27.78 22.10
CA THR A 143 13.83 -28.13 23.09
C THR A 143 12.42 -27.85 22.57
N HIS A 144 12.21 -26.72 21.89
CA HIS A 144 10.92 -26.42 21.24
C HIS A 144 10.62 -27.38 20.09
N LEU A 145 11.63 -27.74 19.31
CA LEU A 145 11.52 -28.71 18.22
C LEU A 145 11.20 -30.12 18.75
N GLU A 146 11.86 -30.56 19.81
CA GLU A 146 11.57 -31.81 20.50
C GLU A 146 10.15 -31.83 21.05
N LYS A 147 9.70 -30.77 21.71
CA LYS A 147 8.31 -30.67 22.18
C LYS A 147 7.28 -30.73 21.05
N TRP A 148 7.62 -30.21 19.87
CA TRP A 148 6.73 -30.25 18.69
C TRP A 148 6.71 -31.62 18.01
N ILE A 149 7.87 -32.26 17.83
CA ILE A 149 7.99 -33.56 17.16
C ILE A 149 7.63 -34.72 18.11
N LEU A 150 7.99 -34.60 19.38
CA LEU A 150 7.83 -35.60 20.44
C LEU A 150 7.16 -34.96 21.66
N PRO A 151 5.87 -34.60 21.57
CA PRO A 151 5.14 -34.08 22.72
C PRO A 151 5.20 -35.11 23.86
N PRO A 152 5.42 -34.68 25.12
CA PRO A 152 5.56 -35.58 26.25
C PRO A 152 4.26 -36.39 26.42
N LYS A 153 4.31 -37.68 26.09
CA LYS A 153 3.20 -38.61 26.33
C LYS A 153 3.16 -38.90 27.83
N VAL A 154 2.09 -38.49 28.49
CA VAL A 154 1.85 -38.83 29.90
C VAL A 154 1.31 -40.26 29.96
N ASP A 155 1.71 -41.03 30.97
CA ASP A 155 1.22 -42.39 31.17
C ASP A 155 -0.29 -42.38 31.46
N HIS A 156 -1.08 -42.91 30.52
CA HIS A 156 -2.52 -43.13 30.68
C HIS A 156 -2.79 -44.62 30.94
N LEU A 157 -3.88 -44.95 31.65
CA LEU A 157 -4.31 -46.34 31.81
C LEU A 157 -4.77 -46.91 30.45
N ASP A 158 -4.39 -48.16 30.14
CA ASP A 158 -4.73 -48.86 28.88
C ASP A 158 -6.24 -48.94 28.56
N ALA A 159 -7.10 -48.72 29.56
CA ALA A 159 -8.55 -48.66 29.40
C ALA A 159 -9.12 -47.42 30.14
N PRO A 160 -9.50 -46.35 29.42
CA PRO A 160 -10.05 -45.15 30.04
C PRO A 160 -11.37 -45.47 30.73
N ARG A 161 -11.53 -44.96 31.95
CA ARG A 161 -12.73 -45.17 32.78
C ARG A 161 -13.71 -44.00 32.67
N ALA A 162 -13.25 -42.83 32.24
CA ALA A 162 -14.07 -41.66 32.00
C ALA A 162 -13.83 -41.13 30.58
N SER A 163 -14.84 -40.49 30.00
CA SER A 163 -14.73 -39.85 28.69
C SER A 163 -15.49 -38.52 28.65
N VAL A 164 -15.03 -37.62 27.80
CA VAL A 164 -15.66 -36.32 27.53
C VAL A 164 -16.05 -36.24 26.07
N ARG A 165 -17.29 -35.80 25.80
CA ARG A 165 -17.80 -35.60 24.43
C ARG A 165 -18.35 -34.19 24.28
N ALA A 166 -18.22 -33.66 23.08
CA ALA A 166 -18.82 -32.39 22.68
C ALA A 166 -19.96 -32.67 21.70
N LEU A 167 -21.18 -32.36 22.13
CA LEU A 167 -22.40 -32.52 21.35
C LEU A 167 -22.81 -31.18 20.75
N PHE A 168 -23.04 -31.16 19.45
CA PHE A 168 -23.36 -29.99 18.65
C PHE A 168 -24.81 -30.05 18.18
N GLU A 169 -25.55 -28.99 18.44
CA GLU A 169 -26.92 -28.81 18.01
C GLU A 169 -27.00 -27.67 16.99
N LEU A 170 -27.64 -27.94 15.86
CA LEU A 170 -27.89 -26.96 14.81
C LEU A 170 -29.26 -26.32 15.08
N VAL A 171 -29.25 -25.10 15.63
CA VAL A 171 -30.47 -24.38 16.00
C VAL A 171 -30.80 -23.35 14.92
N PRO A 172 -31.93 -23.46 14.20
CA PRO A 172 -32.34 -22.47 13.21
C PRO A 172 -32.44 -21.07 13.80
N VAL A 173 -31.94 -20.06 13.08
CA VAL A 173 -32.07 -18.64 13.49
C VAL A 173 -33.52 -18.19 13.44
N VAL A 174 -34.23 -18.66 12.42
CA VAL A 174 -35.68 -18.53 12.25
C VAL A 174 -36.24 -19.92 11.96
N GLU A 175 -37.40 -20.25 12.51
CA GLU A 175 -38.06 -21.54 12.25
C GLU A 175 -38.22 -21.77 10.75
N GLY A 176 -37.80 -22.94 10.28
CA GLY A 176 -37.86 -23.33 8.86
C GLY A 176 -36.76 -22.74 7.98
N SER A 177 -35.79 -21.99 8.53
CA SER A 177 -34.66 -21.46 7.76
C SER A 177 -33.50 -22.44 7.64
N SER A 178 -32.81 -22.45 6.49
CA SER A 178 -31.52 -23.13 6.31
C SER A 178 -30.35 -22.46 7.05
N VAL A 179 -30.58 -21.30 7.66
CA VAL A 179 -29.59 -20.56 8.45
C VAL A 179 -29.70 -20.94 9.93
N VAL A 180 -28.58 -21.41 10.50
CA VAL A 180 -28.51 -21.95 11.86
C VAL A 180 -27.42 -21.28 12.69
N ARG A 181 -27.52 -21.46 14.01
CA ARG A 181 -26.44 -21.26 14.97
C ARG A 181 -26.00 -22.63 15.48
N VAL A 182 -24.71 -22.76 15.74
CA VAL A 182 -24.15 -23.98 16.31
C VAL A 182 -24.08 -23.80 17.81
N GLN A 183 -24.85 -24.59 18.55
CA GLN A 183 -24.79 -24.66 20.00
C GLN A 183 -24.02 -25.92 20.40
N MET A 184 -23.09 -25.80 21.34
CA MET A 184 -22.29 -26.91 21.82
C MET A 184 -22.53 -27.15 23.31
N ARG A 185 -22.69 -28.42 23.68
CA ARG A 185 -22.87 -28.91 25.04
C ARG A 185 -21.84 -29.99 25.33
N LEU A 186 -21.32 -30.02 26.56
CA LEU A 186 -20.31 -30.99 26.99
C LEU A 186 -20.95 -32.09 27.83
N THR A 187 -20.65 -33.35 27.53
CA THR A 187 -21.02 -34.49 28.37
C THR A 187 -19.80 -35.16 28.96
N LEU A 188 -19.91 -35.55 30.23
CA LEU A 188 -18.90 -36.30 30.95
C LEU A 188 -19.48 -37.64 31.38
N SER A 189 -18.89 -38.73 30.88
CA SER A 189 -19.23 -40.08 31.29
C SER A 189 -18.26 -40.57 32.36
N ARG A 190 -18.79 -41.09 33.47
CA ARG A 190 -18.00 -41.75 34.52
C ARG A 190 -18.65 -43.08 34.92
N PRO A 191 -17.88 -44.05 35.44
CA PRO A 191 -18.40 -45.40 35.72
C PRO A 191 -19.54 -45.45 36.74
N ARG A 192 -19.59 -44.47 37.66
CA ARG A 192 -20.60 -44.41 38.74
C ARG A 192 -21.78 -43.50 38.44
N SER A 193 -21.57 -42.42 37.68
CA SER A 193 -22.60 -41.39 37.45
C SER A 193 -23.31 -41.51 36.10
N GLY A 194 -22.80 -42.36 35.21
CA GLY A 194 -23.19 -42.39 33.81
C GLY A 194 -22.77 -41.11 33.07
N GLU A 195 -23.31 -40.95 31.86
CA GLU A 195 -23.18 -39.75 31.05
C GLU A 195 -24.10 -38.64 31.57
N ARG A 196 -23.55 -37.46 31.81
CA ARG A 196 -24.31 -36.27 32.23
C ARG A 196 -23.74 -35.02 31.57
N PHE A 197 -24.60 -34.05 31.29
CA PHE A 197 -24.18 -32.70 30.91
C PHE A 197 -23.41 -32.02 32.05
N ARG A 198 -22.42 -31.22 31.67
CA ARG A 198 -21.53 -30.48 32.58
C ARG A 198 -21.40 -29.04 32.13
N THR A 199 -21.19 -28.14 33.08
CA THR A 199 -20.84 -26.75 32.78
C THR A 199 -19.37 -26.62 32.41
N LEU A 200 -19.00 -25.50 31.78
CA LEU A 200 -17.59 -25.15 31.52
C LEU A 200 -16.73 -25.17 32.80
N GLY A 201 -17.24 -24.63 33.90
CA GLY A 201 -16.53 -24.62 35.18
C GLY A 201 -16.17 -26.02 35.68
N GLU A 202 -17.12 -26.96 35.58
CA GLU A 202 -16.90 -28.35 36.00
C GLU A 202 -15.84 -29.07 35.16
N ILE A 203 -15.68 -28.68 33.89
CA ILE A 203 -14.63 -29.20 32.99
C ILE A 203 -13.27 -28.55 33.29
N LYS A 204 -13.23 -27.23 33.49
CA LYS A 204 -12.00 -26.51 33.90
C LYS A 204 -11.45 -27.03 35.22
N ASP A 205 -12.33 -27.28 36.20
CA ASP A 205 -11.99 -27.85 37.49
C ASP A 205 -11.31 -29.22 37.41
N LEU A 206 -11.43 -29.95 36.29
CA LEU A 206 -10.72 -31.22 36.12
C LEU A 206 -9.20 -31.00 36.05
N THR A 207 -8.75 -29.88 35.48
CA THR A 207 -7.31 -29.57 35.35
C THR A 207 -6.64 -29.14 36.66
N THR A 208 -7.41 -28.69 37.65
CA THR A 208 -6.90 -28.26 38.96
C THR A 208 -6.82 -29.40 39.98
N ARG A 209 -7.39 -30.57 39.65
CA ARG A 209 -7.45 -31.74 40.53
C ARG A 209 -6.21 -32.62 40.42
N SER A 210 -6.08 -33.55 41.35
CA SER A 210 -4.91 -34.43 41.52
C SER A 210 -4.59 -35.22 40.24
N SER A 211 -3.30 -35.54 40.03
CA SER A 211 -2.78 -36.35 38.91
C SER A 211 -3.55 -37.66 38.66
N HIS A 212 -4.14 -38.25 39.70
CA HIS A 212 -4.96 -39.45 39.60
C HIS A 212 -6.26 -39.28 38.78
N GLU A 213 -6.78 -38.04 38.64
CA GLU A 213 -7.94 -37.79 37.79
C GLU A 213 -7.59 -37.80 36.30
N ARG A 214 -6.38 -37.35 35.95
CA ARG A 214 -5.83 -37.41 34.58
C ARG A 214 -5.70 -38.84 34.06
N GLU A 215 -5.33 -39.78 34.93
CA GLU A 215 -5.16 -41.21 34.60
C GLU A 215 -6.47 -41.90 34.18
N LEU A 216 -7.64 -41.32 34.51
CA LEU A 216 -8.95 -41.90 34.19
C LEU A 216 -9.39 -41.65 32.75
N PHE A 217 -8.80 -40.67 32.07
CA PHE A 217 -9.13 -40.26 30.71
C PHE A 217 -8.09 -40.78 29.70
N SER A 218 -8.51 -40.92 28.45
CA SER A 218 -7.58 -41.17 27.34
C SER A 218 -6.69 -39.94 27.12
N SER A 219 -5.58 -40.10 26.40
CA SER A 219 -4.70 -38.98 26.04
C SER A 219 -5.44 -37.91 25.24
N GLU A 220 -6.28 -38.33 24.30
CA GLU A 220 -7.04 -37.40 23.44
C GLU A 220 -8.14 -36.66 24.22
N ASP A 221 -8.83 -37.33 25.16
CA ASP A 221 -9.85 -36.69 25.99
C ASP A 221 -9.23 -35.69 26.96
N TRP A 222 -8.03 -35.99 27.47
CA TRP A 222 -7.31 -35.06 28.35
C TRP A 222 -6.76 -33.87 27.59
N GLU A 223 -6.21 -34.05 26.38
CA GLU A 223 -5.82 -32.96 25.50
C GLU A 223 -7.01 -32.04 25.19
N PHE A 224 -8.18 -32.63 24.98
CA PHE A 224 -9.42 -31.87 24.79
C PHE A 224 -9.80 -31.03 26.02
N ILE A 225 -9.72 -31.60 27.23
CA ILE A 225 -10.00 -30.88 28.48
C ILE A 225 -9.00 -29.72 28.69
N GLU A 226 -7.71 -29.97 28.50
CA GLU A 226 -6.66 -28.94 28.60
C GLU A 226 -6.90 -27.81 27.58
N TRP A 227 -7.21 -28.16 26.33
CA TRP A 227 -7.50 -27.19 25.28
C TRP A 227 -8.76 -26.36 25.56
N VAL A 228 -9.86 -26.97 26.02
CA VAL A 228 -11.07 -26.23 26.42
C VAL A 228 -10.77 -25.27 27.56
N ASN A 229 -9.98 -25.70 28.56
CA ASN A 229 -9.58 -24.84 29.66
C ASN A 229 -8.72 -23.64 29.21
N GLU A 230 -7.78 -23.86 28.28
CA GLU A 230 -6.95 -22.79 27.72
C GLU A 230 -7.75 -21.76 26.89
N ILE A 231 -8.69 -22.22 26.06
CA ILE A 231 -9.45 -21.34 25.17
C ILE A 231 -10.48 -20.52 25.92
N TYR A 232 -11.14 -21.15 26.89
CA TYR A 232 -12.26 -20.56 27.60
C TYR A 232 -11.87 -20.05 28.98
N LEU A 233 -10.59 -19.82 29.25
CA LEU A 233 -10.06 -19.47 30.58
C LEU A 233 -10.87 -18.35 31.26
N GLU A 234 -11.19 -17.30 30.51
CA GLU A 234 -11.89 -16.09 30.99
C GLU A 234 -13.44 -16.17 30.91
N GLU A 235 -14.02 -17.22 30.31
CA GLU A 235 -15.48 -17.35 30.18
C GLU A 235 -16.20 -17.82 31.46
N ASP A 236 -17.51 -17.55 31.53
CA ASP A 236 -18.37 -17.86 32.68
C ASP A 236 -18.46 -19.37 32.93
N ASN A 237 -18.05 -19.76 34.14
CA ASN A 237 -18.05 -21.14 34.60
C ASN A 237 -19.45 -21.75 34.73
N ALA A 238 -20.51 -20.95 34.79
CA ALA A 238 -21.89 -21.41 34.91
C ALA A 238 -22.55 -21.82 33.57
N GLN A 239 -21.90 -21.58 32.42
CA GLN A 239 -22.48 -21.92 31.13
C GLN A 239 -22.55 -23.44 30.90
N GLU A 240 -23.77 -23.95 30.71
CA GLU A 240 -24.06 -25.34 30.30
C GLU A 240 -23.99 -25.53 28.78
N SER A 241 -24.09 -24.45 28.01
CA SER A 241 -24.02 -24.48 26.55
C SER A 241 -23.37 -23.24 25.99
N MET A 242 -22.61 -23.41 24.91
CA MET A 242 -21.89 -22.35 24.20
C MET A 242 -22.46 -22.16 22.80
N ILE A 243 -22.55 -20.93 22.33
CA ILE A 243 -22.91 -20.65 20.94
C ILE A 243 -21.62 -20.36 20.17
N LEU A 244 -21.24 -21.27 19.27
CA LEU A 244 -20.06 -21.12 18.45
C LEU A 244 -20.41 -20.35 17.18
N LYS A 245 -19.67 -19.28 16.90
CA LYS A 245 -19.86 -18.42 15.72
C LYS A 245 -18.53 -18.14 15.05
N GLY A 246 -18.54 -18.11 13.72
CA GLY A 246 -17.43 -17.58 12.92
C GLY A 246 -16.07 -18.15 13.30
N ALA A 247 -15.16 -17.27 13.73
CA ALA A 247 -13.80 -17.63 14.13
C ALA A 247 -13.72 -18.67 15.25
N ASP A 248 -14.63 -18.64 16.23
CA ASP A 248 -14.64 -19.60 17.33
C ASP A 248 -14.96 -21.00 16.81
N LEU A 249 -15.99 -21.11 15.96
CA LEU A 249 -16.32 -22.38 15.32
C LEU A 249 -15.19 -22.87 14.41
N LEU A 250 -14.55 -21.98 13.66
CA LEU A 250 -13.42 -22.34 12.82
C LEU A 250 -12.22 -22.85 13.64
N ARG A 251 -11.96 -22.26 14.81
CA ARG A 251 -10.91 -22.72 15.73
C ARG A 251 -11.17 -24.15 16.23
N TRP A 252 -12.43 -24.46 16.54
CA TRP A 252 -12.87 -25.83 16.86
C TRP A 252 -12.65 -26.78 15.69
N LEU A 253 -13.10 -26.40 14.50
CA LEU A 253 -12.98 -27.22 13.29
C LEU A 253 -11.53 -27.47 12.90
N ALA A 254 -10.65 -26.47 13.03
CA ALA A 254 -9.24 -26.59 12.70
C ALA A 254 -8.48 -27.55 13.62
N LYS A 255 -8.86 -27.63 14.90
CA LYS A 255 -8.22 -28.53 15.88
C LYS A 255 -8.87 -29.93 15.88
N TRP A 256 -10.20 -30.00 15.93
CA TRP A 256 -10.94 -31.24 16.22
C TRP A 256 -11.75 -31.78 15.03
N GLY A 257 -11.85 -31.03 13.93
CA GLY A 257 -12.72 -31.39 12.81
C GLY A 257 -12.31 -32.63 12.01
N ARG A 258 -11.11 -33.19 12.24
CA ARG A 258 -10.67 -34.46 11.64
C ARG A 258 -10.68 -35.63 12.61
N GLU A 259 -10.79 -35.37 13.91
CA GLU A 259 -10.66 -36.37 14.98
C GLU A 259 -12.00 -36.97 15.39
N GLY A 260 -13.08 -36.58 14.71
CA GLY A 260 -14.40 -37.13 14.95
C GLY A 260 -15.06 -36.69 16.26
N ARG A 261 -14.53 -35.64 16.91
CA ARG A 261 -15.03 -35.15 18.21
C ARG A 261 -16.26 -34.24 18.13
N MET A 262 -16.63 -33.81 16.93
CA MET A 262 -17.76 -32.89 16.70
C MET A 262 -19.03 -33.65 16.38
N GLU A 263 -19.65 -34.24 17.40
CA GLU A 263 -20.82 -35.10 17.20
C GLU A 263 -22.12 -34.29 17.18
N LEU A 264 -23.01 -34.58 16.23
CA LEU A 264 -24.33 -33.96 16.21
C LEU A 264 -25.26 -34.59 17.25
N ASP A 265 -25.99 -33.75 17.99
CA ASP A 265 -27.01 -34.20 18.94
C ASP A 265 -28.10 -35.01 18.21
N GLY A 266 -28.61 -36.06 18.86
CA GLY A 266 -29.61 -36.96 18.27
C GLY A 266 -29.08 -38.01 17.30
N ASN A 267 -27.80 -38.41 17.40
CA ASN A 267 -27.20 -39.53 16.66
C ASN A 267 -27.15 -39.32 15.13
N ARG A 268 -26.98 -38.06 14.70
CA ARG A 268 -26.96 -37.66 13.27
C ARG A 268 -25.58 -37.74 12.62
N GLY A 269 -24.63 -38.39 13.28
CA GLY A 269 -23.26 -38.57 12.81
C GLY A 269 -22.31 -37.50 13.35
N VAL A 270 -21.14 -37.43 12.73
CA VAL A 270 -20.03 -36.56 13.15
C VAL A 270 -19.78 -35.52 12.08
N LEU A 271 -19.66 -34.26 12.51
CA LEU A 271 -19.25 -33.17 11.66
C LEU A 271 -17.75 -33.25 11.39
N SER A 272 -17.37 -33.16 10.13
CA SER A 272 -15.98 -33.16 9.70
C SER A 272 -15.58 -31.84 9.05
N PHE A 273 -14.28 -31.51 9.11
CA PHE A 273 -13.71 -30.39 8.39
C PHE A 273 -12.37 -30.76 7.76
N ALA A 274 -12.34 -30.81 6.44
CA ALA A 274 -11.14 -31.13 5.68
C ALA A 274 -10.35 -29.88 5.24
N GLY A 275 -10.84 -28.66 5.52
CA GLY A 275 -10.27 -27.41 5.00
C GLY A 275 -10.80 -27.01 3.62
N GLN A 276 -11.94 -27.55 3.21
CA GLN A 276 -12.57 -27.26 1.92
C GLN A 276 -13.27 -25.91 1.94
N VAL A 277 -13.51 -25.39 0.74
CA VAL A 277 -14.07 -24.06 0.51
C VAL A 277 -15.24 -24.17 -0.46
N ALA A 278 -16.28 -23.36 -0.23
CA ALA A 278 -17.42 -23.21 -1.13
C ALA A 278 -17.61 -21.73 -1.50
N ASP A 279 -18.35 -21.47 -2.57
CA ASP A 279 -18.63 -20.14 -3.09
C ASP A 279 -20.14 -20.01 -3.33
N ILE A 280 -20.73 -18.88 -2.93
CA ILE A 280 -22.15 -18.61 -3.16
C ILE A 280 -22.26 -17.74 -4.40
N ARG A 281 -22.98 -18.22 -5.42
CA ARG A 281 -23.15 -17.51 -6.69
C ARG A 281 -24.61 -17.16 -6.93
N PRO A 282 -24.91 -15.97 -7.48
CA PRO A 282 -26.26 -15.65 -7.90
C PRO A 282 -26.66 -16.51 -9.12
N SER A 283 -27.85 -17.10 -9.09
CA SER A 283 -28.48 -17.81 -10.21
C SER A 283 -29.84 -17.21 -10.52
N ILE A 284 -30.25 -17.26 -11.79
CA ILE A 284 -31.57 -16.82 -12.23
C ILE A 284 -32.37 -18.06 -12.60
N GLU A 285 -33.51 -18.25 -11.94
CA GLU A 285 -34.37 -19.40 -12.16
C GLU A 285 -35.78 -18.96 -12.57
N LYS A 286 -36.43 -19.77 -13.41
CA LYS A 286 -37.80 -19.55 -13.89
C LYS A 286 -38.80 -20.15 -12.90
N GLY A 287 -39.14 -19.38 -11.88
CA GLY A 287 -40.10 -19.75 -10.83
C GLY A 287 -41.54 -19.41 -11.22
N GLY A 288 -42.22 -20.32 -11.94
CA GLY A 288 -43.62 -20.13 -12.32
C GLY A 288 -43.80 -19.11 -13.44
N ALA A 289 -44.50 -17.99 -13.19
CA ALA A 289 -44.78 -16.97 -14.20
C ALA A 289 -43.69 -15.87 -14.30
N ASP A 290 -42.85 -15.71 -13.28
CA ASP A 290 -41.84 -14.66 -13.19
C ASP A 290 -40.43 -15.24 -12.98
N LEU A 291 -39.41 -14.54 -13.46
CA LEU A 291 -38.00 -14.86 -13.23
C LEU A 291 -37.53 -14.34 -11.87
N GLY A 292 -36.79 -15.18 -11.15
CA GLY A 292 -36.35 -14.94 -9.79
C GLY A 292 -34.85 -15.11 -9.63
N LEU A 293 -34.23 -14.25 -8.82
CA LEU A 293 -32.84 -14.41 -8.40
C LEU A 293 -32.79 -15.23 -7.10
N LEU A 294 -32.15 -16.40 -7.18
CA LEU A 294 -31.84 -17.28 -6.06
C LEU A 294 -30.34 -17.64 -6.11
N PRO A 295 -29.62 -17.61 -4.99
CA PRO A 295 -28.24 -18.07 -4.97
C PRO A 295 -28.15 -19.60 -5.14
N THR A 296 -27.02 -20.07 -5.66
CA THR A 296 -26.59 -21.47 -5.63
C THR A 296 -25.27 -21.59 -4.88
N LEU A 297 -25.01 -22.76 -4.30
CA LEU A 297 -23.77 -23.07 -3.61
C LEU A 297 -22.88 -23.91 -4.52
N ARG A 298 -21.68 -23.42 -4.83
CA ARG A 298 -20.67 -24.17 -5.57
C ARG A 298 -19.60 -24.69 -4.62
N LEU A 299 -19.42 -26.01 -4.62
CA LEU A 299 -18.41 -26.69 -3.81
C LEU A 299 -17.05 -26.71 -4.53
N ALA A 300 -15.98 -26.98 -3.76
CA ALA A 300 -14.61 -27.08 -4.29
C ALA A 300 -14.43 -28.18 -5.36
N ASP A 301 -15.26 -29.22 -5.34
CA ASP A 301 -15.26 -30.31 -6.32
C ASP A 301 -16.00 -29.97 -7.63
N GLY A 302 -16.61 -28.78 -7.70
CA GLY A 302 -17.37 -28.31 -8.86
C GLY A 302 -18.85 -28.66 -8.85
N ARG A 303 -19.36 -29.39 -7.84
CA ARG A 303 -20.80 -29.58 -7.68
C ARG A 303 -21.49 -28.26 -7.34
N GLU A 304 -22.64 -28.03 -7.97
CA GLU A 304 -23.53 -26.91 -7.66
C GLU A 304 -24.79 -27.45 -7.01
N LEU A 305 -25.15 -26.88 -5.86
CA LEU A 305 -26.30 -27.25 -5.04
C LEU A 305 -27.26 -26.08 -4.94
N GLU A 306 -28.55 -26.37 -4.76
CA GLU A 306 -29.52 -25.34 -4.43
C GLU A 306 -29.19 -24.76 -3.04
N PHE A 307 -29.46 -23.48 -2.82
CA PHE A 307 -29.14 -22.83 -1.55
C PHE A 307 -29.75 -23.56 -0.34
N ASN A 308 -30.96 -24.11 -0.45
CA ASN A 308 -31.63 -24.75 0.69
C ASN A 308 -31.22 -26.22 0.93
N GLU A 309 -30.44 -26.81 0.03
CA GLU A 309 -29.84 -28.14 0.26
C GLU A 309 -28.68 -28.06 1.26
N ALA A 310 -28.11 -26.87 1.42
CA ALA A 310 -27.04 -26.60 2.37
C ALA A 310 -27.56 -25.90 3.63
N THR A 311 -26.89 -26.15 4.75
CA THR A 311 -27.14 -25.45 6.01
C THR A 311 -26.07 -24.38 6.21
N TYR A 312 -26.44 -23.14 6.51
CA TYR A 312 -25.48 -22.03 6.67
C TYR A 312 -25.35 -21.64 8.14
N VAL A 313 -24.13 -21.56 8.64
CA VAL A 313 -23.85 -21.17 10.03
C VAL A 313 -23.56 -19.68 10.10
N VAL A 314 -24.28 -18.98 10.99
CA VAL A 314 -24.06 -17.55 11.22
C VAL A 314 -22.71 -17.27 11.88
N GLY A 315 -21.93 -16.37 11.29
CA GLY A 315 -20.70 -15.85 11.86
C GLY A 315 -19.74 -15.34 10.78
N ASP A 316 -18.64 -14.73 11.22
CA ASP A 316 -17.53 -14.30 10.37
C ASP A 316 -16.24 -15.00 10.83
N PRO A 317 -15.59 -15.83 9.98
CA PRO A 317 -15.99 -16.19 8.63
C PRO A 317 -17.23 -17.10 8.57
N MET A 318 -17.96 -17.04 7.45
CA MET A 318 -19.15 -17.87 7.24
C MET A 318 -18.77 -19.30 6.89
N LEU A 319 -19.51 -20.24 7.46
CA LEU A 319 -19.36 -21.69 7.24
C LEU A 319 -20.68 -22.26 6.74
N THR A 320 -20.62 -23.29 5.91
CA THR A 320 -21.78 -24.07 5.49
C THR A 320 -21.55 -25.55 5.73
N ILE A 321 -22.62 -26.28 6.01
CA ILE A 321 -22.65 -27.71 6.24
C ILE A 321 -23.43 -28.32 5.07
N VAL A 322 -22.79 -29.22 4.36
CA VAL A 322 -23.43 -30.07 3.34
C VAL A 322 -23.24 -31.50 3.78
N GLU A 323 -24.37 -32.22 3.90
CA GLU A 323 -24.42 -33.52 4.57
C GLU A 323 -23.88 -33.41 6.01
N ASN A 324 -22.64 -33.83 6.26
CA ASN A 324 -21.96 -33.73 7.56
C ASN A 324 -20.56 -33.08 7.45
N GLU A 325 -20.25 -32.41 6.35
CA GLU A 325 -18.94 -31.78 6.14
C GLU A 325 -19.06 -30.25 6.14
N PHE A 326 -18.11 -29.60 6.81
CA PHE A 326 -18.01 -28.15 6.82
C PHE A 326 -17.21 -27.62 5.62
N TYR A 327 -17.72 -26.55 5.04
CA TYR A 327 -17.06 -25.77 3.99
C TYR A 327 -16.95 -24.31 4.43
N LEU A 328 -15.78 -23.71 4.21
CA LEU A 328 -15.60 -22.27 4.38
C LEU A 328 -16.21 -21.53 3.19
N VAL A 329 -17.10 -20.56 3.43
CA VAL A 329 -17.73 -19.81 2.34
C VAL A 329 -16.87 -18.61 1.96
N ARG A 330 -16.43 -18.54 0.71
CA ARG A 330 -15.76 -17.36 0.14
C ARG A 330 -16.76 -16.25 -0.14
N HIS A 331 -16.33 -15.00 0.03
CA HIS A 331 -17.10 -13.80 -0.26
C HIS A 331 -18.54 -13.85 0.27
N ALA A 332 -18.66 -14.28 1.54
CA ALA A 332 -19.94 -14.53 2.17
C ALA A 332 -20.88 -13.31 2.06
N PRO A 333 -22.17 -13.53 1.69
CA PRO A 333 -23.13 -12.45 1.60
C PRO A 333 -23.44 -11.89 2.99
N HIS A 334 -23.94 -10.66 3.03
CA HIS A 334 -24.36 -10.02 4.28
C HIS A 334 -25.45 -10.86 4.98
N GLN A 335 -25.41 -10.95 6.31
CA GLN A 335 -26.30 -11.80 7.12
C GLN A 335 -27.79 -11.61 6.78
N MET A 336 -28.22 -10.36 6.54
CA MET A 336 -29.60 -10.04 6.13
C MET A 336 -30.03 -10.78 4.85
N LEU A 337 -29.15 -10.91 3.84
CA LEU A 337 -29.46 -11.61 2.60
C LEU A 337 -29.52 -13.12 2.83
N LEU A 338 -28.59 -13.65 3.63
CA LEU A 338 -28.54 -15.06 4.00
C LEU A 338 -29.84 -15.50 4.70
N GLU A 339 -30.31 -14.73 5.69
CA GLU A 339 -31.55 -15.01 6.42
C GLU A 339 -32.78 -14.97 5.50
N ARG A 340 -32.81 -14.03 4.55
CA ARG A 340 -33.89 -13.94 3.54
C ARG A 340 -33.89 -15.14 2.59
N TRP A 341 -32.74 -15.50 2.02
CA TRP A 341 -32.63 -16.63 1.11
C TRP A 341 -32.86 -17.96 1.82
N GLY A 342 -32.47 -18.09 3.09
CA GLY A 342 -32.74 -19.28 3.88
C GLY A 342 -34.23 -19.50 4.17
N GLN A 343 -35.09 -18.51 3.92
CA GLN A 343 -36.55 -18.64 3.94
C GLN A 343 -37.15 -18.80 2.54
N GLN A 344 -36.34 -19.14 1.53
CA GLN A 344 -36.76 -19.24 0.13
C GLN A 344 -37.33 -17.95 -0.47
N VAL A 345 -36.85 -16.78 -0.01
CA VAL A 345 -37.28 -15.50 -0.59
C VAL A 345 -36.61 -15.30 -1.94
N VAL A 346 -37.39 -15.52 -3.00
CA VAL A 346 -37.02 -15.19 -4.38
C VAL A 346 -37.05 -13.67 -4.56
N ILE A 347 -35.97 -13.11 -5.11
CA ILE A 347 -35.93 -11.68 -5.45
C ILE A 347 -36.39 -11.52 -6.91
N PRO A 348 -37.51 -10.81 -7.19
CA PRO A 348 -37.97 -10.62 -8.56
C PRO A 348 -36.93 -9.85 -9.38
N VAL A 349 -36.58 -10.38 -10.55
CA VAL A 349 -35.55 -9.77 -11.40
C VAL A 349 -35.95 -8.38 -11.89
N SER A 350 -37.25 -8.11 -12.03
CA SER A 350 -37.82 -6.80 -12.38
C SER A 350 -37.51 -5.67 -11.39
N LYS A 351 -37.10 -6.00 -10.16
CA LYS A 351 -36.75 -5.02 -9.12
C LYS A 351 -35.25 -4.80 -9.00
N LEU A 352 -34.43 -5.52 -9.77
CA LEU A 352 -32.98 -5.36 -9.72
C LEU A 352 -32.56 -4.06 -10.40
N SER A 353 -31.50 -3.44 -9.90
CA SER A 353 -30.93 -2.27 -10.55
C SER A 353 -30.30 -2.64 -11.89
N HIS A 354 -30.25 -1.67 -12.79
CA HIS A 354 -29.59 -1.79 -14.10
C HIS A 354 -28.16 -2.32 -13.97
N ARG A 355 -27.40 -1.75 -13.02
CA ARG A 355 -26.03 -2.20 -12.71
C ARG A 355 -25.95 -3.68 -12.38
N LEU A 356 -26.85 -4.16 -11.52
CA LEU A 356 -26.84 -5.55 -11.07
C LEU A 356 -27.21 -6.49 -12.22
N LEU A 357 -28.22 -6.14 -13.02
CA LEU A 357 -28.59 -6.89 -14.23
C LEU A 357 -27.43 -6.98 -15.22
N THR A 358 -26.79 -5.85 -15.51
CA THR A 358 -25.63 -5.78 -16.43
C THR A 358 -24.48 -6.64 -15.91
N HIS A 359 -24.20 -6.60 -14.60
CA HIS A 359 -23.17 -7.43 -14.01
C HIS A 359 -23.52 -8.92 -14.11
N LEU A 360 -24.73 -9.32 -13.71
CA LEU A 360 -25.18 -10.71 -13.75
C LEU A 360 -25.11 -11.27 -15.18
N ARG A 361 -25.50 -10.49 -16.20
CA ARG A 361 -25.41 -10.87 -17.61
C ARG A 361 -23.96 -11.07 -18.08
N LYS A 362 -23.05 -10.19 -17.68
CA LYS A 362 -21.62 -10.29 -18.04
C LYS A 362 -20.92 -11.45 -17.33
N THR A 363 -21.41 -11.87 -16.16
CA THR A 363 -20.82 -12.95 -15.36
C THR A 363 -21.55 -14.28 -15.47
N SER A 364 -22.69 -14.35 -16.15
CA SER A 364 -23.40 -15.60 -16.33
C SER A 364 -22.63 -16.48 -17.32
N ASP A 365 -22.15 -17.64 -16.85
CA ASP A 365 -21.53 -18.69 -17.66
C ASP A 365 -22.55 -19.42 -18.57
N SER A 366 -23.84 -19.04 -18.51
CA SER A 366 -24.89 -19.65 -19.32
C SER A 366 -24.88 -19.11 -20.75
N ASP A 367 -24.62 -19.96 -21.73
CA ASP A 367 -24.81 -19.71 -23.17
C ASP A 367 -26.30 -19.43 -23.55
N ASP A 368 -27.21 -19.43 -22.57
CA ASP A 368 -28.64 -19.27 -22.78
C ASP A 368 -29.04 -17.78 -22.76
N ASP A 369 -28.67 -17.07 -23.84
CA ASP A 369 -29.06 -15.68 -24.09
C ASP A 369 -30.59 -15.47 -24.04
N SER A 370 -31.38 -16.54 -24.18
CA SER A 370 -32.84 -16.51 -24.18
C SER A 370 -33.45 -15.96 -22.88
N ILE A 371 -32.86 -16.26 -21.73
CA ILE A 371 -33.32 -15.74 -20.43
C ILE A 371 -33.09 -14.22 -20.36
N TRP A 372 -31.95 -13.77 -20.87
CA TRP A 372 -31.59 -12.34 -20.87
C TRP A 372 -32.44 -11.52 -21.84
N ASP A 373 -32.81 -12.09 -22.99
CA ASP A 373 -33.72 -11.46 -23.96
C ASP A 373 -35.17 -11.36 -23.44
N GLU A 374 -35.60 -12.29 -22.57
CA GLU A 374 -36.87 -12.18 -21.84
C GLU A 374 -36.83 -11.03 -20.81
N LEU A 375 -35.70 -10.85 -20.11
CA LEU A 375 -35.54 -9.93 -18.98
C LEU A 375 -35.26 -8.48 -19.36
N CYS A 376 -34.41 -8.27 -20.36
CA CYS A 376 -33.89 -6.94 -20.66
C CYS A 376 -33.65 -6.72 -22.15
N VAL A 377 -33.79 -5.48 -22.59
CA VAL A 377 -33.43 -5.07 -23.94
C VAL A 377 -32.01 -4.53 -23.90
N ALA A 378 -31.07 -5.20 -24.59
CA ALA A 378 -29.70 -4.70 -24.75
C ALA A 378 -29.62 -3.72 -25.91
N HIS A 379 -29.19 -2.49 -25.62
CA HIS A 379 -28.94 -1.44 -26.58
C HIS A 379 -27.45 -1.38 -26.90
N LYS A 380 -27.13 -1.44 -28.19
CA LYS A 380 -25.85 -0.92 -28.69
C LYS A 380 -25.90 0.59 -28.67
N ALA A 381 -24.83 1.22 -28.20
CA ALA A 381 -24.80 2.66 -28.04
C ALA A 381 -23.45 3.25 -28.38
N SER A 382 -23.50 4.45 -28.99
CA SER A 382 -22.32 5.24 -29.30
C SER A 382 -22.04 6.21 -28.14
N PRO A 383 -20.90 6.07 -27.44
CA PRO A 383 -20.55 6.96 -26.34
C PRO A 383 -20.17 8.36 -26.85
N GLN A 384 -20.43 9.37 -26.04
CA GLN A 384 -20.17 10.77 -26.34
C GLN A 384 -19.64 11.50 -25.10
N PHE A 385 -18.43 12.02 -25.18
CA PHE A 385 -17.87 12.90 -24.17
C PHE A 385 -18.22 14.35 -24.48
N VAL A 386 -18.77 15.06 -23.50
CA VAL A 386 -19.11 16.49 -23.59
C VAL A 386 -18.22 17.25 -22.62
N PHE A 387 -17.30 18.05 -23.16
CA PHE A 387 -16.36 18.87 -22.40
C PHE A 387 -16.73 20.35 -22.44
N GLU A 388 -16.85 20.97 -21.28
CA GLU A 388 -17.08 22.41 -21.13
C GLU A 388 -15.91 23.00 -20.34
N LEU A 389 -15.06 23.77 -21.03
CA LEU A 389 -13.99 24.54 -20.38
C LEU A 389 -14.49 25.96 -20.10
N GLU A 390 -14.79 26.25 -18.83
CA GLU A 390 -15.18 27.58 -18.36
C GLU A 390 -14.14 28.11 -17.38
N ASN A 391 -13.46 29.19 -17.74
CA ASN A 391 -12.43 29.84 -16.93
C ASN A 391 -11.35 28.85 -16.44
N ASP A 392 -11.44 28.46 -15.17
CA ASP A 392 -10.51 27.57 -14.48
C ASP A 392 -11.08 26.18 -14.21
N THR A 393 -12.18 25.81 -14.88
CA THR A 393 -12.83 24.51 -14.66
C THR A 393 -13.13 23.81 -15.97
N VAL A 394 -12.73 22.54 -16.06
CA VAL A 394 -13.16 21.61 -17.09
C VAL A 394 -14.29 20.77 -16.51
N ARG A 395 -15.50 20.95 -17.02
CA ARG A 395 -16.62 20.06 -16.75
C ARG A 395 -16.71 19.02 -17.86
N LEU A 396 -16.96 17.78 -17.47
CA LEU A 396 -17.10 16.64 -18.35
C LEU A 396 -18.38 15.91 -18.02
N ARG A 397 -19.14 15.53 -19.05
CA ARG A 397 -20.22 14.54 -18.96
C ARG A 397 -20.00 13.44 -19.99
N LEU A 398 -20.17 12.20 -19.58
CA LEU A 398 -20.13 11.04 -20.44
C LEU A 398 -21.56 10.60 -20.72
N LYS A 399 -21.98 10.73 -21.98
CA LYS A 399 -23.28 10.32 -22.49
C LYS A 399 -23.12 9.14 -23.45
N ALA A 400 -24.22 8.49 -23.79
CA ALA A 400 -24.30 7.49 -24.83
C ALA A 400 -25.65 7.60 -25.54
N VAL A 401 -25.63 7.50 -26.87
CA VAL A 401 -26.86 7.50 -27.67
C VAL A 401 -27.09 6.09 -28.18
N SER A 402 -28.24 5.53 -27.85
CA SER A 402 -28.67 4.21 -28.31
C SER A 402 -28.91 4.22 -29.81
N GLU A 403 -28.36 3.23 -30.52
CA GLU A 403 -28.53 3.11 -31.97
C GLU A 403 -29.93 2.57 -32.33
N MET A 404 -30.59 1.89 -31.39
CA MET A 404 -31.89 1.24 -31.61
C MET A 404 -33.06 2.24 -31.59
N ASP A 405 -33.12 3.08 -30.55
CA ASP A 405 -34.25 3.98 -30.27
C ASP A 405 -33.83 5.46 -30.20
N GLN A 406 -32.55 5.78 -30.42
CA GLN A 406 -31.99 7.13 -30.28
C GLN A 406 -32.15 7.74 -28.88
N SER A 407 -32.39 6.90 -27.85
CA SER A 407 -32.42 7.37 -26.48
C SER A 407 -31.05 7.83 -26.01
N THR A 408 -31.04 8.89 -25.19
CA THR A 408 -29.82 9.42 -24.58
C THR A 408 -29.69 8.88 -23.17
N TRP A 409 -28.48 8.42 -22.84
CA TRP A 409 -28.12 7.89 -21.54
C TRP A 409 -26.93 8.67 -21.00
N GLN A 410 -26.89 8.87 -19.68
CA GLN A 410 -25.78 9.51 -18.99
C GLN A 410 -25.15 8.51 -18.01
N TRP A 411 -23.81 8.44 -18.01
CA TRP A 411 -23.07 7.71 -16.99
C TRP A 411 -23.09 8.52 -15.69
N ASN A 412 -23.43 7.92 -14.56
CA ASN A 412 -23.44 8.60 -13.26
C ASN A 412 -22.20 8.31 -12.40
N GLY A 413 -21.27 7.48 -12.90
CA GLY A 413 -20.10 6.97 -12.16
C GLY A 413 -20.19 5.48 -11.81
N HIS A 414 -21.41 4.96 -11.68
CA HIS A 414 -21.68 3.56 -11.30
C HIS A 414 -22.57 2.82 -12.31
N GLU A 415 -23.52 3.50 -12.94
CA GLU A 415 -24.46 2.96 -13.90
C GLU A 415 -24.83 3.97 -14.99
N TRP A 416 -25.39 3.46 -16.09
CA TRP A 416 -25.98 4.26 -17.16
C TRP A 416 -27.45 4.51 -16.86
N GLN A 417 -27.86 5.77 -16.88
CA GLN A 417 -29.24 6.18 -16.64
C GLN A 417 -29.79 6.88 -17.88
N LYS A 418 -30.98 6.48 -18.34
CA LYS A 418 -31.67 7.09 -19.47
C LYS A 418 -32.09 8.52 -19.08
N GLU A 419 -31.63 9.53 -19.83
CA GLU A 419 -32.12 10.91 -19.73
C GLU A 419 -33.52 10.93 -20.35
N THR A 420 -34.56 10.78 -19.52
CA THR A 420 -35.95 10.60 -19.98
C THR A 420 -36.44 11.71 -20.92
N ALA A 421 -37.10 11.34 -22.01
CA ALA A 421 -38.30 12.04 -22.47
C ALA A 421 -39.52 11.37 -21.81
N ASP A 422 -40.45 12.18 -21.30
CA ASP A 422 -41.72 11.74 -20.70
C ASP A 422 -42.42 10.64 -21.51
N GLY A 423 -42.87 9.60 -20.81
CA GLY A 423 -44.04 8.82 -21.25
C GLY A 423 -43.76 7.51 -21.99
N ALA A 424 -43.17 6.53 -21.33
CA ALA A 424 -43.56 5.12 -21.38
C ALA A 424 -42.70 4.34 -20.37
N GLN A 425 -43.31 3.84 -19.29
CA GLN A 425 -42.71 2.71 -18.58
C GLN A 425 -42.89 1.51 -19.50
N ASP A 426 -41.90 1.27 -20.36
CA ASP A 426 -41.81 -0.02 -21.02
C ASP A 426 -41.59 -1.09 -19.94
N THR A 427 -42.21 -2.24 -20.11
CA THR A 427 -42.35 -3.26 -19.05
C THR A 427 -41.07 -4.06 -18.80
N LYS A 428 -40.10 -3.96 -19.71
CA LYS A 428 -38.79 -4.64 -19.63
C LYS A 428 -37.68 -3.65 -19.26
N ALA A 429 -36.70 -4.12 -18.49
CA ALA A 429 -35.53 -3.32 -18.15
C ALA A 429 -34.68 -3.08 -19.41
N GLU A 430 -34.36 -1.83 -19.72
CA GLU A 430 -33.44 -1.50 -20.81
C GLU A 430 -32.01 -1.41 -20.29
N LEU A 431 -31.02 -1.94 -21.00
CA LEU A 431 -29.61 -1.79 -20.64
C LEU A 431 -28.69 -1.45 -21.80
N LEU A 432 -27.57 -0.79 -21.50
CA LEU A 432 -26.50 -0.56 -22.48
C LEU A 432 -25.47 -1.68 -22.35
N ASP A 433 -25.31 -2.46 -23.41
CA ASP A 433 -24.30 -3.51 -23.49
C ASP A 433 -23.51 -3.37 -24.79
N ASP A 434 -22.37 -2.67 -24.68
CA ASP A 434 -21.51 -2.35 -25.81
C ASP A 434 -20.07 -2.14 -25.32
N ALA A 435 -19.10 -2.78 -25.98
CA ALA A 435 -17.68 -2.67 -25.64
C ALA A 435 -17.15 -1.22 -25.76
N ARG A 436 -17.77 -0.40 -26.62
CA ARG A 436 -17.43 1.02 -26.80
C ARG A 436 -17.71 1.84 -25.54
N VAL A 437 -18.85 1.55 -24.93
CA VAL A 437 -19.34 2.20 -23.72
C VAL A 437 -18.42 1.82 -22.55
N ASP A 438 -18.06 0.53 -22.43
CA ASP A 438 -17.10 0.06 -21.41
C ASP A 438 -15.74 0.74 -21.55
N SER A 439 -15.18 0.76 -22.76
CA SER A 439 -13.89 1.42 -23.06
C SER A 439 -13.90 2.91 -22.68
N SER A 440 -15.02 3.58 -22.90
CA SER A 440 -15.21 5.00 -22.54
C SER A 440 -15.25 5.22 -21.03
N THR A 441 -15.95 4.35 -20.28
CA THR A 441 -15.94 4.45 -18.81
C THR A 441 -14.55 4.15 -18.20
N GLN A 442 -13.77 3.27 -18.83
CA GLN A 442 -12.40 2.97 -18.39
C GLN A 442 -11.45 4.14 -18.65
N TRP A 443 -11.55 4.77 -19.83
CA TRP A 443 -10.73 5.95 -20.16
C TRP A 443 -11.04 7.11 -19.21
N LEU A 444 -12.31 7.35 -18.89
CA LEU A 444 -12.74 8.37 -17.93
C LEU A 444 -12.08 8.21 -16.54
N ARG A 445 -11.88 6.96 -16.09
CA ARG A 445 -11.26 6.63 -14.79
C ARG A 445 -9.74 6.82 -14.75
N ARG A 446 -9.07 7.07 -15.88
CA ARG A 446 -7.61 7.29 -15.92
C ARG A 446 -7.20 8.65 -15.37
N LEU A 447 -8.11 9.60 -15.34
CA LEU A 447 -7.87 10.97 -14.90
C LEU A 447 -8.50 11.20 -13.52
N ASP A 448 -7.86 12.04 -12.72
CA ASP A 448 -8.30 12.38 -11.37
C ASP A 448 -9.36 13.50 -11.42
N TRP A 449 -10.61 13.10 -11.67
CA TRP A 449 -11.76 14.00 -11.72
C TRP A 449 -12.42 14.13 -10.34
N PHE A 450 -12.80 15.35 -9.96
CA PHE A 450 -13.70 15.58 -8.85
C PHE A 450 -15.16 15.39 -9.29
N THR A 451 -15.98 14.71 -8.49
CA THR A 451 -17.40 14.46 -8.80
C THR A 451 -18.30 15.13 -7.75
N PRO A 452 -18.76 16.37 -7.97
CA PRO A 452 -19.67 17.04 -7.02
C PRO A 452 -21.05 16.40 -6.99
N GLU A 453 -21.51 15.88 -8.13
CA GLU A 453 -22.78 15.20 -8.30
C GLU A 453 -22.60 13.98 -9.24
N PRO A 454 -23.45 12.95 -9.13
CA PRO A 454 -23.38 11.79 -9.99
C PRO A 454 -23.48 12.17 -11.48
N GLY A 455 -22.47 11.80 -12.26
CA GLY A 455 -22.43 12.01 -13.71
C GLY A 455 -21.91 13.36 -14.19
N LEU A 456 -21.46 14.23 -13.29
CA LEU A 456 -20.67 15.42 -13.61
C LEU A 456 -19.26 15.25 -13.07
N TRP A 457 -18.27 15.31 -13.95
CA TRP A 457 -16.85 15.29 -13.61
C TRP A 457 -16.27 16.69 -13.77
N ILE A 458 -15.58 17.19 -12.75
CA ILE A 458 -14.95 18.50 -12.74
C ILE A 458 -13.46 18.33 -12.51
N GLY A 459 -12.65 18.95 -13.36
CA GLY A 459 -11.22 19.11 -13.17
C GLY A 459 -10.89 20.58 -13.09
N ASP A 460 -10.05 20.98 -12.14
CA ASP A 460 -9.50 22.33 -12.12
C ASP A 460 -8.56 22.47 -13.31
N ALA A 461 -8.85 23.42 -14.21
CA ALA A 461 -8.04 23.73 -15.38
C ALA A 461 -6.74 24.41 -14.93
N THR A 462 -5.85 23.63 -14.35
CA THR A 462 -4.47 24.02 -14.04
C THR A 462 -3.55 23.51 -15.13
N GLU A 463 -2.36 24.09 -15.24
CA GLU A 463 -1.36 23.63 -16.21
C GLU A 463 -1.08 22.11 -16.05
N ASN A 464 -0.89 21.64 -14.81
CA ASN A 464 -0.65 20.21 -14.53
C ASN A 464 -1.81 19.32 -14.99
N PHE A 465 -3.06 19.74 -14.76
CA PHE A 465 -4.23 18.99 -15.18
C PHE A 465 -4.33 18.92 -16.71
N LEU A 466 -4.12 20.04 -17.41
CA LEU A 466 -4.14 20.09 -18.87
C LEU A 466 -3.00 19.29 -19.49
N ILE A 467 -1.81 19.27 -18.88
CA ILE A 467 -0.70 18.38 -19.27
C ILE A 467 -1.13 16.93 -19.13
N GLY A 468 -1.63 16.51 -17.97
CA GLY A 468 -2.08 15.12 -17.74
C GLY A 468 -3.21 14.70 -18.69
N LEU A 469 -4.17 15.60 -18.96
CA LEU A 469 -5.21 15.36 -19.96
C LEU A 469 -4.60 15.19 -21.36
N SER A 470 -3.62 16.02 -21.74
CA SER A 470 -2.95 15.96 -23.04
C SER A 470 -2.12 14.69 -23.25
N GLU A 471 -1.60 14.09 -22.19
CA GLU A 471 -0.85 12.83 -22.23
C GLU A 471 -1.76 11.63 -22.49
N VAL A 472 -2.96 11.63 -21.89
CA VAL A 472 -3.93 10.53 -22.03
C VAL A 472 -4.87 10.73 -23.23
N TRP A 473 -4.90 11.94 -23.80
CA TRP A 473 -5.74 12.30 -24.95
C TRP A 473 -5.53 11.45 -26.21
N PRO A 474 -4.30 11.07 -26.61
CA PRO A 474 -4.08 10.23 -27.80
C PRO A 474 -4.70 8.84 -27.68
N ASP A 475 -4.80 8.30 -26.46
CA ASP A 475 -5.35 6.97 -26.15
C ASP A 475 -6.88 6.96 -26.00
N ARG A 476 -7.55 8.05 -26.40
CA ARG A 476 -9.00 8.19 -26.26
C ARG A 476 -9.75 7.22 -27.20
N PRO A 477 -10.89 6.66 -26.78
CA PRO A 477 -11.71 5.78 -27.64
C PRO A 477 -12.08 6.40 -28.99
N THR A 478 -11.61 5.82 -30.10
CA THR A 478 -11.83 6.37 -31.45
C THR A 478 -13.28 6.32 -31.91
N GLU A 479 -14.07 5.40 -31.35
CA GLU A 479 -15.48 5.19 -31.68
C GLU A 479 -16.42 6.06 -30.84
N ALA A 480 -15.88 6.89 -29.94
CA ALA A 480 -16.64 7.85 -29.16
C ALA A 480 -16.74 9.21 -29.86
N GLY A 481 -17.88 9.88 -29.71
CA GLY A 481 -18.04 11.29 -30.08
C GLY A 481 -17.39 12.20 -29.06
N TYR A 482 -16.67 13.23 -29.51
CA TYR A 482 -16.07 14.25 -28.65
C TYR A 482 -16.67 15.62 -28.97
N LEU A 483 -17.49 16.12 -28.06
CA LEU A 483 -18.03 17.47 -28.11
C LEU A 483 -17.30 18.34 -27.11
N GLY A 484 -17.10 19.60 -27.47
CA GLY A 484 -16.72 20.59 -26.48
C GLY A 484 -17.09 22.00 -26.88
N ASN A 485 -17.07 22.92 -25.91
CA ASN A 485 -17.22 24.34 -26.20
C ASN A 485 -16.01 24.90 -26.97
N ALA A 486 -16.12 26.13 -27.50
CA ALA A 486 -15.07 26.72 -28.34
C ALA A 486 -13.68 26.74 -27.66
N ALA A 487 -13.63 27.00 -26.35
CA ALA A 487 -12.39 27.00 -25.58
C ALA A 487 -11.74 25.61 -25.55
N PHE A 488 -12.50 24.56 -25.23
CA PHE A 488 -12.00 23.19 -25.20
C PHE A 488 -11.62 22.68 -26.60
N GLN A 489 -12.44 22.99 -27.62
CA GLN A 489 -12.16 22.62 -29.00
C GLN A 489 -10.79 23.15 -29.44
N ARG A 490 -10.49 24.41 -29.13
CA ARG A 490 -9.24 25.06 -29.49
C ARG A 490 -7.99 24.43 -28.85
N LEU A 491 -8.13 23.81 -27.67
CA LEU A 491 -7.01 23.17 -26.97
C LEU A 491 -6.78 21.71 -27.36
N PHE A 492 -7.84 20.94 -27.60
CA PHE A 492 -7.72 19.47 -27.70
C PHE A 492 -8.32 18.85 -28.96
N LEU A 493 -9.28 19.52 -29.62
CA LEU A 493 -9.92 18.98 -30.83
C LEU A 493 -9.35 19.58 -32.12
N ASN A 494 -9.05 20.88 -32.10
CA ASN A 494 -8.50 21.67 -33.19
C ASN A 494 -7.26 22.44 -32.68
N SER A 495 -6.35 21.73 -32.00
CA SER A 495 -5.21 22.36 -31.34
C SER A 495 -4.26 22.99 -32.37
N LYS A 496 -4.13 24.32 -32.31
CA LYS A 496 -3.10 25.07 -33.02
C LYS A 496 -2.17 25.64 -31.97
N ARG A 497 -0.97 25.08 -31.88
CA ARG A 497 0.07 25.55 -30.95
C ARG A 497 0.50 26.96 -31.34
N LEU A 498 0.49 27.85 -30.36
CA LEU A 498 1.02 29.20 -30.48
C LEU A 498 2.53 29.15 -30.47
N ARG A 499 3.15 29.89 -31.39
CA ARG A 499 4.60 30.01 -31.50
C ARG A 499 4.99 31.49 -31.61
N PRO A 500 6.09 31.90 -30.98
CA PRO A 500 6.67 33.21 -31.22
C PRO A 500 7.34 33.23 -32.59
N LYS A 501 7.22 34.36 -33.28
CA LYS A 501 7.88 34.65 -34.53
C LYS A 501 8.81 35.82 -34.30
N LEU A 502 10.10 35.59 -34.46
CA LEU A 502 11.08 36.67 -34.38
C LEU A 502 11.02 37.50 -35.66
N VAL A 503 10.93 38.83 -35.49
CA VAL A 503 10.81 39.79 -36.59
C VAL A 503 11.91 40.83 -36.48
N MET A 504 12.60 41.07 -37.59
CA MET A 504 13.58 42.15 -37.70
C MET A 504 13.00 43.37 -38.43
N HIS A 505 12.91 44.48 -37.71
CA HIS A 505 12.34 45.74 -38.21
C HIS A 505 13.32 46.53 -39.06
N GLY A 506 14.62 46.52 -38.72
CA GLY A 506 15.65 47.23 -39.47
C GLY A 506 17.05 47.09 -38.88
N SER A 507 18.06 47.59 -39.60
CA SER A 507 19.46 47.60 -39.16
C SER A 507 20.13 48.93 -39.52
N GLY A 508 20.91 49.47 -38.60
CA GLY A 508 21.79 50.64 -38.77
C GLY A 508 23.23 50.24 -39.12
N ILE A 509 24.18 51.12 -38.78
CA ILE A 509 25.62 50.85 -38.93
C ILE A 509 26.07 49.87 -37.84
N ASP A 510 25.81 50.21 -36.56
CA ASP A 510 26.27 49.41 -35.40
C ASP A 510 25.13 48.77 -34.59
N TRP A 511 23.89 48.79 -35.10
CA TRP A 511 22.72 48.28 -34.39
C TRP A 511 21.72 47.55 -35.30
N LEU A 512 20.91 46.66 -34.73
CA LEU A 512 19.72 46.06 -35.34
C LEU A 512 18.49 46.19 -34.42
N SER A 513 17.29 46.13 -35.00
CA SER A 513 16.04 46.18 -34.25
C SER A 513 15.21 44.92 -34.45
N VAL A 514 14.90 44.24 -33.34
CA VAL A 514 14.25 42.92 -33.29
C VAL A 514 13.06 42.94 -32.33
N SER A 515 12.03 42.13 -32.62
CA SER A 515 10.93 41.84 -31.70
C SER A 515 10.43 40.41 -31.87
N ALA A 516 9.61 39.93 -30.94
CA ALA A 516 8.92 38.66 -31.02
C ALA A 516 7.40 38.87 -31.11
N GLU A 517 6.83 38.60 -32.28
CA GLU A 517 5.39 38.65 -32.52
C GLU A 517 4.78 37.26 -32.30
N TRP A 518 3.57 37.16 -31.74
CA TRP A 518 2.91 35.87 -31.53
C TRP A 518 1.93 35.56 -32.68
N GLU A 519 2.15 34.47 -33.41
CA GLU A 519 1.30 34.10 -34.55
C GLU A 519 0.07 33.27 -34.10
N GLN A 520 -1.14 33.83 -34.27
CA GLN A 520 -2.36 33.01 -34.36
C GLN A 520 -3.43 33.64 -35.25
N GLU A 521 -3.83 32.92 -36.31
CA GLU A 521 -4.95 33.32 -37.16
C GLU A 521 -6.26 33.38 -36.35
N GLY A 522 -6.91 34.54 -36.31
CA GLY A 522 -8.25 34.72 -35.75
C GLY A 522 -8.31 35.08 -34.26
N MET A 523 -7.18 35.24 -33.56
CA MET A 523 -7.16 35.71 -32.16
C MET A 523 -6.64 37.15 -32.08
N LYS A 524 -7.43 38.05 -31.50
CA LYS A 524 -6.96 39.40 -31.13
C LYS A 524 -6.41 39.32 -29.71
N LEU A 525 -5.09 39.16 -29.60
CA LEU A 525 -4.39 39.20 -28.31
C LEU A 525 -4.39 40.63 -27.77
N THR A 526 -4.74 40.81 -26.51
CA THR A 526 -4.61 42.11 -25.83
C THR A 526 -3.17 42.35 -25.38
N GLU A 527 -2.84 43.58 -24.99
CA GLU A 527 -1.51 43.88 -24.44
C GLU A 527 -1.20 43.04 -23.19
N ALA A 528 -2.21 42.76 -22.35
CA ALA A 528 -2.08 41.90 -21.17
C ALA A 528 -1.82 40.43 -21.55
N ASP A 529 -2.50 39.93 -22.58
CA ASP A 529 -2.25 38.58 -23.10
C ASP A 529 -0.80 38.42 -23.62
N LEU A 530 -0.30 39.44 -24.34
CA LEU A 530 1.06 39.44 -24.88
C LEU A 530 2.11 39.46 -23.77
N GLN A 531 1.93 40.28 -22.72
CA GLN A 531 2.82 40.29 -21.55
C GLN A 531 2.87 38.92 -20.86
N GLN A 532 1.72 38.24 -20.73
CA GLN A 532 1.66 36.91 -20.14
C GLN A 532 2.40 35.86 -20.99
N LEU A 533 2.26 35.93 -22.32
CA LEU A 533 2.97 35.04 -23.24
C LEU A 533 4.49 35.28 -23.21
N GLN A 534 4.94 36.52 -23.04
CA GLN A 534 6.35 36.88 -22.95
C GLN A 534 7.06 36.23 -21.75
N ALA A 535 6.35 36.12 -20.62
CA ALA A 535 6.88 35.53 -19.39
C ALA A 535 6.63 34.00 -19.30
N ALA A 536 5.86 33.43 -20.22
CA ALA A 536 5.47 32.03 -20.15
C ALA A 536 6.60 31.08 -20.53
N THR A 537 6.74 30.02 -19.72
CA THR A 537 7.67 28.89 -19.96
C THR A 537 6.94 27.55 -20.02
N GLY A 538 5.65 27.54 -19.65
CA GLY A 538 4.80 26.35 -19.60
C GLY A 538 4.14 26.01 -20.94
N ARG A 539 3.71 24.75 -21.09
CA ARG A 539 3.02 24.29 -22.32
C ARG A 539 1.60 24.85 -22.40
N PHE A 540 0.90 24.97 -21.28
CA PHE A 540 -0.43 25.56 -21.24
C PHE A 540 -0.41 26.86 -20.45
N VAL A 541 -0.87 27.93 -21.07
CA VAL A 541 -0.85 29.28 -20.49
C VAL A 541 -2.26 29.84 -20.46
N LYS A 542 -2.64 30.43 -19.32
CA LYS A 542 -3.91 31.14 -19.19
C LYS A 542 -3.73 32.60 -19.58
N LEU A 543 -4.39 33.01 -20.65
CA LEU A 543 -4.47 34.42 -21.06
C LEU A 543 -5.62 35.12 -20.32
N PRO A 544 -5.42 36.35 -19.80
CA PRO A 544 -6.45 37.12 -19.12
C PRO A 544 -7.75 37.28 -19.91
N ASP A 545 -7.66 37.60 -21.20
CA ASP A 545 -8.83 37.84 -22.07
C ASP A 545 -9.07 36.70 -23.06
N GLY A 546 -8.00 35.95 -23.40
CA GLY A 546 -8.01 34.90 -24.41
C GLY A 546 -8.28 33.47 -23.92
N GLY A 547 -8.35 33.26 -22.60
CA GLY A 547 -8.49 31.92 -21.99
C GLY A 547 -7.23 31.05 -22.14
N TRP A 548 -7.38 29.74 -22.01
CA TRP A 548 -6.26 28.81 -22.08
C TRP A 548 -5.74 28.60 -23.50
N VAL A 549 -4.41 28.57 -23.64
CA VAL A 549 -3.72 28.35 -24.91
C VAL A 549 -2.59 27.34 -24.77
N GLU A 550 -2.33 26.57 -25.82
CA GLU A 550 -1.19 25.64 -25.90
C GLU A 550 -0.03 26.29 -26.66
N LEU A 551 1.15 26.30 -26.06
CA LEU A 551 2.39 26.78 -26.67
C LEU A 551 3.20 25.63 -27.26
N ASP A 552 3.92 25.93 -28.34
CA ASP A 552 5.00 25.08 -28.82
C ASP A 552 6.25 25.36 -27.98
N THR A 553 6.50 24.51 -26.98
CA THR A 553 7.58 24.71 -26.00
C THR A 553 8.96 24.75 -26.66
N ASP A 554 9.18 23.94 -27.69
CA ASP A 554 10.46 23.89 -28.40
C ASP A 554 10.67 25.19 -29.19
N ALA A 555 9.63 25.68 -29.86
CA ALA A 555 9.69 26.96 -30.57
C ALA A 555 9.87 28.16 -29.62
N VAL A 556 9.22 28.14 -28.45
CA VAL A 556 9.37 29.19 -27.43
C VAL A 556 10.79 29.21 -26.87
N GLN A 557 11.33 28.03 -26.51
CA GLN A 557 12.68 27.93 -25.98
C GLN A 557 13.72 28.39 -27.00
N ASN A 558 13.63 27.92 -28.25
CA ASN A 558 14.54 28.33 -29.32
C ASN A 558 14.51 29.85 -29.57
N ALA A 559 13.34 30.48 -29.49
CA ALA A 559 13.19 31.92 -29.65
C ALA A 559 13.76 32.69 -28.44
N GLN A 560 13.58 32.18 -27.21
CA GLN A 560 14.17 32.76 -26.00
C GLN A 560 15.70 32.71 -26.04
N GLU A 561 16.28 31.58 -26.45
CA GLU A 561 17.74 31.41 -26.61
C GLU A 561 18.29 32.42 -27.63
N THR A 562 17.64 32.54 -28.79
CA THR A 562 18.05 33.51 -29.84
C THR A 562 17.98 34.96 -29.37
N MET A 563 16.93 35.34 -28.62
CA MET A 563 16.80 36.69 -28.08
C MET A 563 17.82 36.96 -26.96
N ALA A 564 18.13 35.95 -26.13
CA ALA A 564 19.14 36.07 -25.08
C ALA A 564 20.56 36.21 -25.64
N GLU A 565 20.91 35.51 -26.72
CA GLU A 565 22.19 35.70 -27.44
C GLU A 565 22.31 37.10 -28.03
N LEU A 566 21.19 37.70 -28.43
CA LEU A 566 21.10 39.11 -28.82
C LEU A 566 21.13 40.08 -27.63
N GLY A 567 21.24 39.61 -26.39
CA GLY A 567 21.23 40.47 -25.20
C GLY A 567 19.86 41.10 -24.91
N VAL A 568 18.78 40.53 -25.44
CA VAL A 568 17.40 40.95 -25.13
C VAL A 568 16.80 40.02 -24.09
N GLU A 569 16.23 40.60 -23.04
CA GLU A 569 15.52 39.83 -22.02
C GLU A 569 14.11 39.45 -22.49
N GLY A 570 13.83 38.15 -22.55
CA GLY A 570 12.51 37.61 -22.90
C GLY A 570 12.09 37.84 -24.37
N LEU A 571 10.81 37.58 -24.65
CA LEU A 571 10.23 37.64 -25.99
C LEU A 571 9.49 38.96 -26.25
N ALA A 572 10.14 40.11 -26.04
CA ALA A 572 9.50 41.42 -26.15
C ALA A 572 8.80 41.63 -27.52
N ASN A 573 7.52 42.03 -27.47
CA ASN A 573 6.72 42.34 -28.67
C ASN A 573 7.09 43.68 -29.29
N ASP A 574 7.59 44.62 -28.48
CA ASP A 574 8.05 45.92 -28.98
C ASP A 574 9.47 45.82 -29.58
N PRO A 575 9.77 46.57 -30.65
CA PRO A 575 11.10 46.57 -31.28
C PRO A 575 12.21 47.01 -30.31
N GLN A 576 13.10 46.08 -29.96
CA GLN A 576 14.29 46.33 -29.14
C GLN A 576 15.49 46.64 -30.03
N LYS A 577 16.32 47.60 -29.64
CA LYS A 577 17.57 47.91 -30.33
C LYS A 577 18.72 47.13 -29.69
N VAL A 578 19.44 46.40 -30.52
CA VAL A 578 20.55 45.51 -30.13
C VAL A 578 21.81 45.92 -30.88
N ALA A 579 22.97 45.81 -30.25
CA ALA A 579 24.25 46.06 -30.91
C ALA A 579 24.56 44.95 -31.94
N LEU A 580 25.10 45.34 -33.10
CA LEU A 580 25.39 44.40 -34.19
C LEU A 580 26.44 43.35 -33.80
N LEU A 581 27.27 43.64 -32.79
CA LEU A 581 28.21 42.70 -32.18
C LEU A 581 27.53 41.42 -31.68
N HIS A 582 26.37 41.53 -31.03
CA HIS A 582 25.64 40.34 -30.54
C HIS A 582 25.08 39.51 -31.69
N ALA A 583 24.61 40.16 -32.76
CA ALA A 583 24.15 39.44 -33.95
C ALA A 583 25.27 38.69 -34.68
N SER A 584 26.53 39.13 -34.55
CA SER A 584 27.68 38.41 -35.13
C SER A 584 28.01 37.10 -34.41
N GLN A 585 27.50 36.90 -33.19
CA GLN A 585 27.69 35.68 -32.40
C GLN A 585 26.63 34.62 -32.68
N LEU A 586 25.52 34.99 -33.33
CA LEU A 586 24.47 34.07 -33.73
C LEU A 586 24.96 33.11 -34.82
N ASP A 587 24.53 31.86 -34.73
CA ASP A 587 24.72 30.89 -35.81
C ASP A 587 23.73 31.10 -36.97
N GLU A 588 23.98 30.44 -38.11
CA GLU A 588 23.11 30.59 -39.29
C GLU A 588 21.66 30.15 -39.02
N THR A 589 21.46 29.17 -38.13
CA THR A 589 20.16 28.65 -37.74
C THR A 589 19.35 29.64 -36.92
N ALA A 590 19.98 30.37 -35.99
CA ALA A 590 19.36 31.44 -35.22
C ALA A 590 18.98 32.63 -36.10
N ILE A 591 19.82 32.99 -37.07
CA ILE A 591 19.52 34.07 -38.03
C ILE A 591 18.33 33.71 -38.93
N ASP A 592 18.17 32.45 -39.30
CA ASP A 592 17.05 31.98 -40.12
C ASP A 592 15.70 32.06 -39.38
N GLN A 593 15.69 32.13 -38.04
CA GLN A 593 14.47 32.32 -37.25
C GLN A 593 13.77 33.66 -37.52
N PHE A 594 14.51 34.70 -37.94
CA PHE A 594 13.96 36.00 -38.35
C PHE A 594 13.27 35.95 -39.73
N GLY A 595 13.24 34.77 -40.37
CA GLY A 595 12.64 34.51 -41.67
C GLY A 595 13.54 34.88 -42.85
N ASN A 596 13.13 34.49 -44.06
CA ASN A 596 13.92 34.70 -45.29
C ASN A 596 13.54 35.99 -46.02
N ASN A 597 13.66 37.12 -45.32
CA ASN A 597 13.30 38.44 -45.85
C ASN A 597 14.53 39.19 -46.38
N ALA A 598 14.32 40.15 -47.30
CA ALA A 598 15.41 40.93 -47.90
C ALA A 598 16.33 41.58 -46.85
N ARG A 599 15.75 42.01 -45.72
CA ARG A 599 16.49 42.59 -44.60
C ARG A 599 17.43 41.60 -43.93
N VAL A 600 17.01 40.34 -43.74
CA VAL A 600 17.84 39.28 -43.12
C VAL A 600 19.03 38.93 -44.02
N ARG A 601 18.84 38.95 -45.35
CA ARG A 601 19.95 38.77 -46.30
C ARG A 601 20.98 39.90 -46.22
N THR A 602 20.52 41.14 -46.08
CA THR A 602 21.40 42.29 -45.85
C THR A 602 22.13 42.18 -44.51
N LEU A 603 21.47 41.68 -43.45
CA LEU A 603 22.12 41.41 -42.17
C LEU A 603 23.22 40.35 -42.32
N LYS A 604 22.95 39.22 -42.98
CA LYS A 604 23.95 38.17 -43.24
C LYS A 604 25.18 38.72 -43.99
N GLN A 605 24.98 39.58 -44.99
CA GLN A 605 26.07 40.27 -45.69
C GLN A 605 26.85 41.21 -44.76
N LYS A 606 26.15 42.01 -43.95
CA LYS A 606 26.80 42.91 -42.99
C LYS A 606 27.60 42.16 -41.94
N ILE A 607 27.11 41.04 -41.41
CA ILE A 607 27.84 40.20 -40.46
C ILE A 607 29.10 39.62 -41.11
N ALA A 608 29.01 39.18 -42.36
CA ALA A 608 30.17 38.68 -43.10
C ALA A 608 31.27 39.74 -43.31
N ASP A 609 30.87 41.00 -43.50
CA ASP A 609 31.77 42.14 -43.69
C ASP A 609 32.16 42.85 -42.36
N PHE A 610 31.57 42.46 -41.23
CA PHE A 610 31.78 43.12 -39.93
C PHE A 610 33.13 42.74 -39.34
N LYS A 611 34.04 43.72 -39.22
CA LYS A 611 35.40 43.52 -38.69
C LYS A 611 35.52 43.67 -37.17
N GLY A 612 34.41 43.77 -36.45
CA GLY A 612 34.40 43.97 -35.00
C GLY A 612 34.48 45.45 -34.60
N VAL A 613 35.11 45.72 -33.45
CA VAL A 613 35.20 47.06 -32.84
C VAL A 613 36.07 48.00 -33.70
N PRO A 614 35.67 49.27 -33.92
CA PRO A 614 36.47 50.23 -34.69
C PRO A 614 37.88 50.41 -34.10
N ASP A 615 38.89 50.47 -34.97
CA ASP A 615 40.27 50.75 -34.53
C ASP A 615 40.42 52.24 -34.20
N LEU A 616 40.68 52.55 -32.92
CA LEU A 616 40.74 53.92 -32.40
C LEU A 616 42.19 54.30 -32.15
N GLU A 617 42.64 55.47 -32.62
CA GLU A 617 43.99 55.94 -32.33
C GLU A 617 44.23 56.14 -30.82
N LEU A 618 45.44 55.85 -30.35
CA LEU A 618 45.79 56.04 -28.94
C LEU A 618 45.85 57.54 -28.62
N PRO A 619 45.37 58.00 -27.45
CA PRO A 619 45.47 59.38 -27.05
C PRO A 619 46.94 59.83 -27.04
N GLU A 620 47.21 61.08 -27.46
CA GLU A 620 48.58 61.63 -27.55
C GLU A 620 49.34 61.61 -26.21
N THR A 621 48.66 61.40 -25.09
CA THR A 621 49.24 61.26 -23.74
C THR A 621 49.77 59.86 -23.42
N VAL A 622 49.51 58.85 -24.27
CA VAL A 622 49.93 57.46 -24.07
C VAL A 622 51.04 57.10 -25.07
N ASP A 623 52.29 57.16 -24.62
CA ASP A 623 53.46 56.76 -25.41
C ASP A 623 53.88 55.32 -25.06
N ALA A 624 53.20 54.35 -25.67
CA ALA A 624 53.45 52.92 -25.43
C ALA A 624 53.17 52.07 -26.68
N ASP A 625 54.10 51.17 -27.03
CA ASP A 625 53.90 50.15 -28.06
C ASP A 625 53.02 49.01 -27.53
N LEU A 626 51.73 49.08 -27.84
CA LEU A 626 50.76 48.05 -27.45
C LEU A 626 50.87 46.81 -28.35
N ARG A 627 50.92 45.63 -27.73
CA ARG A 627 50.76 44.35 -28.45
C ARG A 627 49.34 44.26 -29.03
N PRO A 628 49.12 43.48 -30.11
CA PRO A 628 47.81 43.42 -30.80
C PRO A 628 46.61 43.23 -29.86
N TYR A 629 46.66 42.28 -28.91
CA TYR A 629 45.57 42.07 -27.95
C TYR A 629 45.35 43.23 -26.98
N GLN A 630 46.39 44.02 -26.68
CA GLN A 630 46.27 45.21 -25.81
C GLN A 630 45.61 46.36 -26.57
N LYS A 631 45.89 46.47 -27.87
CA LYS A 631 45.24 47.43 -28.76
C LYS A 631 43.77 47.08 -28.97
N GLU A 632 43.47 45.80 -29.21
CA GLU A 632 42.10 45.29 -29.30
C GLU A 632 41.33 45.50 -27.99
N GLY A 633 41.95 45.21 -26.83
CA GLY A 633 41.37 45.49 -25.51
C GLY A 633 41.12 46.98 -25.26
N PHE A 634 42.02 47.87 -25.71
CA PHE A 634 41.84 49.32 -25.66
C PHE A 634 40.66 49.76 -26.54
N ASN A 635 40.60 49.30 -27.78
CA ASN A 635 39.52 49.59 -28.71
C ASN A 635 38.16 49.13 -28.13
N PHE A 636 38.11 47.93 -27.54
CA PHE A 636 36.91 47.40 -26.89
C PHE A 636 36.46 48.25 -25.69
N LEU A 637 37.39 48.66 -24.81
CA LEU A 637 37.08 49.51 -23.67
C LEU A 637 36.57 50.90 -24.09
N CYS A 638 37.18 51.51 -25.12
CA CYS A 638 36.70 52.77 -25.66
C CYS A 638 35.32 52.65 -26.31
N HIS A 639 35.04 51.52 -26.95
CA HIS A 639 33.73 51.24 -27.54
C HIS A 639 32.64 51.06 -26.48
N LEU A 640 32.91 50.34 -25.38
CA LEU A 640 31.96 50.21 -24.26
C LEU A 640 31.61 51.54 -23.59
N THR A 641 32.51 52.53 -23.62
CA THR A 641 32.22 53.89 -23.11
C THR A 641 31.41 54.78 -24.07
N GLN A 642 31.18 54.32 -25.32
CA GLN A 642 30.39 55.02 -26.33
C GLN A 642 28.99 54.43 -26.53
N MET A 643 28.76 53.20 -26.05
CA MET A 643 27.42 52.62 -25.87
C MET A 643 26.71 53.24 -24.67
#